data_AF-A0A925XHB1-F1
#
_entry.id   AF-A0A925XHB1-F1
#
_cell.length_a   1.000
_cell.length_b   1.000
_cell.length_c   1.000
_cell.angle_alpha   90.00
_cell.angle_beta   90.00
_cell.angle_gamma   90.00
#
_symmetry.space_group_name_H-M   'P 1'
#
loop_
_entity.id
_entity.type
_entity.pdbx_description
1 polymer ?
#
loop_
_entity_poly.entity_id
_entity_poly.type
_entity_poly.pdbx_seq_one_letter_code
_entity_poly.pdbx_strand_id
1 'polypeptide(L)'
;MSTIPPPLTPQRIAIIGGGLAGLAAAHRLSELAQERGTNIAVTLFESGPRLGGVIGTERIGGCLIDTGADSFLTNKPAAVNLCRRLGIEDRLIPTSERHRGALVLFNGRPCLVPEGFQLMSPTAIWPMLTTPILSLWGKLRLLMEYFVPPREAAPAPCSFPQPSTFNPQPIADESLASFVRRRFGREALERLVQPLVGGIYTSDPEKLSLAATMPRFLEMERDHGSLLRATLFPNKKADGQQPTADGSPSGSLPDPSGTATDTKSSGARYGLFAGLAGGMEDLLSALRSRVEATCEVKLNAPVARIVRASTPESKAPHTQTLSPEDGGEGTKPLALKFALKQLHGRQHLIGRMRLSVTEAAPPVRLDAVPERIAALLATPREQRSETQRVELTAFQQLEEVERELALLPQPTMIYAAAADFEPDGGLRPPPGPRPIHVLHRGDIRHPRESALPGALACVKELPSRFELSNTTNEAVRRAALAKWLTDTQNSLTWRSIVNRVWHHHFGRGLVGTLNDFGHMGETPSHPELLDWLAVEFRDGGQSLKQLHRMIVMSETYRQSAERGARSAERKDQPPDSNSSAPRSEFRVPSLIDADNRLLWRMNRTRLDAECVRDAVVAVSGRLDLRMGGPSDRQFDLQPGIHVTPKIDYAKFDLNSDLGRRRSVYRFLFRTLPDPFMETLDCPSGDQITPARTNSVTVQQALALWNDAFIARHCEFIAARIEKEVLSRQPSAVESISLVNAHIDLAVRLILCRPATDPESRDLSEYASKHGLANVCRLLLNSNEFLFVN
;
A
#
# COMPACT_ATOMS: atom_id res chain seq x y z
N MET A 1 -1.68 -65.85 -12.59
CA MET A 1 -1.94 -64.92 -11.47
C MET A 1 -2.11 -63.53 -12.06
N SER A 2 -3.33 -63.00 -11.99
CA SER A 2 -3.69 -61.67 -12.46
C SER A 2 -3.02 -60.62 -11.57
N THR A 3 -2.16 -59.78 -12.14
CA THR A 3 -1.50 -58.69 -11.43
C THR A 3 -2.48 -57.54 -11.24
N ILE A 4 -2.97 -57.40 -10.02
CA ILE A 4 -3.76 -56.26 -9.55
C ILE A 4 -2.88 -54.99 -9.67
N PRO A 5 -3.34 -53.90 -10.33
CA PRO A 5 -2.59 -52.65 -10.37
C PRO A 5 -2.50 -52.02 -8.96
N PRO A 6 -1.40 -51.33 -8.63
CA PRO A 6 -1.22 -50.72 -7.31
C PRO A 6 -2.29 -49.64 -7.05
N PRO A 7 -2.73 -49.42 -5.79
CA PRO A 7 -3.72 -48.41 -5.48
C PRO A 7 -3.20 -47.02 -5.84
N LEU A 8 -3.99 -46.27 -6.62
CA LEU A 8 -3.74 -44.87 -6.95
C LEU A 8 -3.65 -44.05 -5.67
N THR A 9 -2.49 -43.43 -5.42
CA THR A 9 -2.30 -42.52 -4.29
C THR A 9 -3.26 -41.33 -4.44
N PRO A 10 -4.05 -41.00 -3.41
CA PRO A 10 -5.06 -39.96 -3.51
C PRO A 10 -4.41 -38.60 -3.78
N GLN A 11 -5.03 -37.83 -4.68
CA GLN A 11 -4.65 -36.43 -4.85
C GLN A 11 -5.01 -35.66 -3.59
N ARG A 12 -4.00 -35.06 -2.94
CA ARG A 12 -4.17 -34.31 -1.70
C ARG A 12 -4.48 -32.86 -2.00
N ILE A 13 -5.64 -32.39 -1.54
CA ILE A 13 -6.12 -31.02 -1.72
C ILE A 13 -6.20 -30.37 -0.34
N ALA A 14 -5.55 -29.21 -0.19
CA ALA A 14 -5.63 -28.40 1.01
C ALA A 14 -6.60 -27.24 0.76
N ILE A 15 -7.57 -27.05 1.67
CA ILE A 15 -8.46 -25.87 1.70
C ILE A 15 -8.03 -25.01 2.88
N ILE A 16 -7.80 -23.72 2.66
CA ILE A 16 -7.32 -22.80 3.69
C ILE A 16 -8.43 -21.80 4.00
N GLY A 17 -8.93 -21.83 5.24
CA GLY A 17 -10.08 -21.05 5.72
C GLY A 17 -11.35 -21.90 5.80
N GLY A 18 -11.99 -21.90 6.97
CA GLY A 18 -13.20 -22.63 7.33
C GLY A 18 -14.46 -21.75 7.45
N GLY A 19 -14.49 -20.61 6.78
CA GLY A 19 -15.70 -19.80 6.59
C GLY A 19 -16.65 -20.40 5.52
N LEU A 20 -17.77 -19.74 5.25
CA LEU A 20 -18.79 -20.21 4.29
C LEU A 20 -18.20 -20.64 2.93
N ALA A 21 -17.26 -19.86 2.38
CA ALA A 21 -16.62 -20.18 1.10
C ALA A 21 -15.81 -21.49 1.16
N GLY A 22 -14.99 -21.67 2.19
CA GLY A 22 -14.17 -22.87 2.37
C GLY A 22 -15.02 -24.11 2.66
N LEU A 23 -16.06 -23.97 3.48
CA LEU A 23 -17.01 -25.05 3.76
C LEU A 23 -17.82 -25.45 2.53
N ALA A 24 -18.32 -24.49 1.75
CA ALA A 24 -19.04 -24.75 0.51
C ALA A 24 -18.13 -25.40 -0.54
N ALA A 25 -16.86 -24.98 -0.63
CA ALA A 25 -15.87 -25.59 -1.50
C ALA A 25 -15.55 -27.03 -1.09
N ALA A 26 -15.31 -27.28 0.20
CA ALA A 26 -15.06 -28.62 0.73
C ALA A 26 -16.24 -29.56 0.46
N HIS A 27 -17.46 -29.10 0.75
CA HIS A 27 -18.68 -29.85 0.48
C HIS A 27 -18.84 -30.16 -1.01
N ARG A 28 -18.67 -29.16 -1.89
CA ARG A 28 -18.82 -29.35 -3.35
C ARG A 28 -17.74 -30.24 -3.94
N LEU A 29 -16.51 -30.16 -3.46
CA LEU A 29 -15.43 -31.06 -3.87
C LEU A 29 -15.73 -32.51 -3.50
N SER A 30 -16.32 -32.75 -2.31
CA SER A 30 -16.74 -34.08 -1.91
C SER A 30 -17.86 -34.64 -2.80
N GLU A 31 -18.91 -33.86 -3.07
CA GLU A 31 -19.99 -34.29 -3.97
C GLU A 31 -19.47 -34.60 -5.38
N LEU A 32 -18.66 -33.70 -5.95
CA LEU A 32 -18.08 -33.91 -7.28
C LEU A 32 -17.15 -35.12 -7.33
N ALA A 33 -16.42 -35.41 -6.25
CA ALA A 33 -15.57 -36.59 -6.18
C ALA A 33 -16.39 -37.89 -6.15
N GLN A 34 -17.54 -37.89 -5.47
CA GLN A 34 -18.48 -39.00 -5.44
C GLN A 34 -19.17 -39.19 -6.80
N GLU A 35 -19.67 -38.10 -7.40
CA GLU A 35 -20.30 -38.11 -8.72
C GLU A 35 -19.36 -38.63 -9.81
N ARG A 36 -18.05 -38.33 -9.72
CA ARG A 36 -17.03 -38.66 -10.73
C ARG A 36 -16.19 -39.89 -10.41
N GLY A 37 -16.35 -40.49 -9.22
CA GLY A 37 -15.55 -41.64 -8.77
C GLY A 37 -14.05 -41.35 -8.60
N THR A 38 -13.65 -40.11 -8.29
CA THR A 38 -12.24 -39.71 -8.17
C THR A 38 -11.71 -39.83 -6.74
N ASN A 39 -10.52 -40.42 -6.56
CA ASN A 39 -9.88 -40.58 -5.25
C ASN A 39 -9.11 -39.31 -4.82
N ILE A 40 -9.77 -38.43 -4.06
CA ILE A 40 -9.17 -37.22 -3.48
C ILE A 40 -9.15 -37.29 -1.95
N ALA A 41 -8.11 -36.72 -1.36
CA ALA A 41 -8.00 -36.51 0.09
C ALA A 41 -8.01 -35.01 0.36
N VAL A 42 -9.08 -34.51 0.97
CA VAL A 42 -9.26 -33.08 1.27
C VAL A 42 -8.95 -32.82 2.73
N THR A 43 -8.03 -31.90 2.99
CA THR A 43 -7.75 -31.39 4.34
C THR A 43 -8.11 -29.90 4.39
N LEU A 44 -9.04 -29.52 5.26
CA LEU A 44 -9.42 -28.13 5.52
C LEU A 44 -8.66 -27.62 6.75
N PHE A 45 -8.04 -26.46 6.62
CA PHE A 45 -7.28 -25.80 7.67
C PHE A 45 -7.99 -24.50 8.06
N GLU A 46 -8.45 -24.41 9.32
CA GLU A 46 -9.02 -23.21 9.91
C GLU A 46 -8.08 -22.67 10.99
N SER A 47 -7.82 -21.38 10.92
CA SER A 47 -6.97 -20.64 11.86
C SER A 47 -7.55 -20.55 13.27
N GLY A 48 -8.88 -20.43 13.38
CA GLY A 48 -9.59 -20.28 14.63
C GLY A 48 -10.06 -21.60 15.25
N PRO A 49 -10.71 -21.51 16.42
CA PRO A 49 -11.21 -22.68 17.15
C PRO A 49 -12.54 -23.21 16.63
N ARG A 50 -13.18 -22.55 15.65
CA ARG A 50 -14.48 -22.94 15.08
C ARG A 50 -14.55 -22.68 13.59
N LEU A 51 -15.35 -23.51 12.89
CA LEU A 51 -15.77 -23.26 11.52
C LEU A 51 -16.91 -22.24 11.47
N GLY A 52 -17.05 -21.51 10.37
CA GLY A 52 -18.14 -20.56 10.14
C GLY A 52 -17.71 -19.15 9.76
N GLY A 53 -16.47 -18.78 10.10
CA GLY A 53 -15.94 -17.45 9.83
C GLY A 53 -16.76 -16.35 10.50
N VAL A 54 -17.13 -15.32 9.72
CA VAL A 54 -17.88 -14.14 10.20
C VAL A 54 -19.40 -14.37 10.35
N ILE A 55 -19.90 -15.54 9.94
CA ILE A 55 -21.32 -15.89 10.09
C ILE A 55 -21.50 -16.67 11.40
N GLY A 56 -22.58 -16.39 12.10
CA GLY A 56 -22.99 -17.11 13.31
C GLY A 56 -24.25 -16.51 13.90
N THR A 57 -24.96 -17.29 14.72
CA THR A 57 -26.21 -16.89 15.36
C THR A 57 -26.12 -17.13 16.87
N GLU A 58 -26.53 -16.15 17.66
CA GLU A 58 -26.59 -16.23 19.12
C GLU A 58 -28.01 -16.05 19.64
N ARG A 59 -28.30 -16.68 20.79
CA ARG A 59 -29.58 -16.51 21.48
C ARG A 59 -29.38 -15.64 22.72
N ILE A 60 -29.90 -14.43 22.68
CA ILE A 60 -29.74 -13.42 23.74
C ILE A 60 -31.12 -12.94 24.16
N GLY A 61 -31.49 -13.10 25.44
CA GLY A 61 -32.74 -12.55 25.98
C GLY A 61 -34.02 -13.08 25.31
N GLY A 62 -34.01 -14.33 24.80
CA GLY A 62 -35.13 -14.91 24.05
C GLY A 62 -35.16 -14.53 22.57
N CYS A 63 -34.32 -13.57 22.14
CA CYS A 63 -34.13 -13.20 20.75
C CYS A 63 -33.05 -14.07 20.09
N LEU A 64 -33.17 -14.23 18.78
CA LEU A 64 -32.19 -14.87 17.92
C LEU A 64 -31.49 -13.78 17.10
N ILE A 65 -30.17 -13.69 17.19
CA ILE A 65 -29.39 -12.57 16.66
C ILE A 65 -28.26 -13.13 15.81
N ASP A 66 -28.23 -12.77 14.52
CA ASP A 66 -27.08 -13.05 13.66
C ASP A 66 -25.95 -12.05 13.92
N THR A 67 -24.73 -12.58 14.06
CA THR A 67 -23.51 -11.83 14.41
C THR A 67 -22.79 -11.24 13.20
N GLY A 68 -23.25 -11.58 11.98
CA GLY A 68 -22.68 -11.14 10.72
C GLY A 68 -23.75 -11.01 9.64
N ALA A 69 -23.75 -11.90 8.65
CA ALA A 69 -24.84 -11.96 7.68
C ALA A 69 -26.11 -12.50 8.34
N ASP A 70 -27.23 -11.84 8.11
CA ASP A 70 -28.56 -12.17 8.64
C ASP A 70 -29.50 -12.80 7.59
N SER A 71 -29.19 -12.58 6.31
CA SER A 71 -30.03 -12.97 5.19
C SER A 71 -29.23 -13.03 3.88
N PHE A 72 -29.82 -13.64 2.86
CA PHE A 72 -29.28 -13.62 1.50
C PHE A 72 -30.37 -13.39 0.45
N LEU A 73 -29.92 -12.95 -0.73
CA LEU A 73 -30.80 -12.69 -1.86
C LEU A 73 -31.27 -13.99 -2.53
N THR A 74 -32.58 -14.18 -2.63
CA THR A 74 -33.23 -15.37 -3.22
C THR A 74 -33.21 -15.36 -4.75
N ASN A 75 -33.02 -14.20 -5.38
CA ASN A 75 -32.89 -14.09 -6.83
C ASN A 75 -31.52 -14.57 -7.36
N LYS A 76 -30.57 -14.89 -6.47
CA LYS A 76 -29.32 -15.59 -6.82
C LYS A 76 -29.48 -17.07 -6.47
N PRO A 77 -29.45 -17.98 -7.46
CA PRO A 77 -29.82 -19.38 -7.22
C PRO A 77 -28.82 -20.14 -6.34
N ALA A 78 -27.56 -19.68 -6.22
CA ALA A 78 -26.50 -20.43 -5.56
C ALA A 78 -26.78 -20.74 -4.07
N ALA A 79 -27.27 -19.76 -3.30
CA ALA A 79 -27.53 -19.93 -1.87
C ALA A 79 -28.78 -20.80 -1.62
N VAL A 80 -29.85 -20.58 -2.38
CA VAL A 80 -31.07 -21.40 -2.34
C VAL A 80 -30.76 -22.84 -2.73
N ASN A 81 -30.00 -23.04 -3.81
CA ASN A 81 -29.59 -24.38 -4.27
C ASN A 81 -28.69 -25.06 -3.24
N LEU A 82 -27.83 -24.32 -2.54
CA LEU A 82 -27.05 -24.88 -1.44
C LEU A 82 -27.96 -25.34 -0.30
N CYS A 83 -28.94 -24.54 0.11
CA CYS A 83 -29.93 -24.94 1.13
C CYS A 83 -30.71 -26.18 0.70
N ARG A 84 -31.11 -26.27 -0.57
CA ARG A 84 -31.79 -27.45 -1.13
C ARG A 84 -30.91 -28.70 -1.08
N ARG A 85 -29.65 -28.60 -1.49
CA ARG A 85 -28.69 -29.73 -1.46
C ARG A 85 -28.36 -30.17 -0.04
N LEU A 86 -28.39 -29.24 0.92
CA LEU A 86 -28.22 -29.53 2.35
C LEU A 86 -29.50 -30.05 3.02
N GLY A 87 -30.66 -29.96 2.35
CA GLY A 87 -31.95 -30.41 2.88
C GLY A 87 -32.53 -29.47 3.95
N ILE A 88 -32.25 -28.18 3.87
CA ILE A 88 -32.71 -27.14 4.82
C ILE A 88 -33.55 -26.04 4.15
N GLU A 89 -34.01 -26.27 2.92
CA GLU A 89 -34.81 -25.31 2.15
C GLU A 89 -36.15 -24.98 2.81
N ASP A 90 -36.75 -25.94 3.52
CA ASP A 90 -38.00 -25.82 4.27
C ASP A 90 -37.90 -24.86 5.47
N ARG A 91 -36.68 -24.52 5.89
CA ARG A 91 -36.42 -23.59 7.00
C ARG A 91 -36.23 -22.15 6.56
N LEU A 92 -36.28 -21.89 5.25
CA LEU A 92 -36.14 -20.53 4.72
C LEU A 92 -37.35 -19.69 5.12
N ILE A 93 -37.07 -18.55 5.75
CA ILE A 93 -38.09 -17.59 6.16
C ILE A 93 -37.92 -16.28 5.38
N PRO A 94 -39.02 -15.71 4.83
CA PRO A 94 -38.96 -14.40 4.20
C PRO A 94 -38.90 -13.30 5.25
N THR A 95 -38.53 -12.09 4.83
CA THR A 95 -38.63 -10.92 5.71
C THR A 95 -40.09 -10.55 6.01
N SER A 96 -40.33 -10.04 7.23
CA SER A 96 -41.68 -9.65 7.67
C SER A 96 -42.26 -8.52 6.82
N GLU A 97 -43.53 -8.65 6.44
CA GLU A 97 -44.22 -7.62 5.66
C GLU A 97 -44.74 -6.45 6.51
N ARG A 98 -44.79 -6.62 7.85
CA ARG A 98 -45.51 -5.73 8.77
C ARG A 98 -44.90 -4.33 8.91
N HIS A 99 -43.60 -4.18 8.66
CA HIS A 99 -42.85 -2.92 8.84
C HIS A 99 -41.84 -2.66 7.71
N ARG A 100 -42.26 -2.86 6.46
CA ARG A 100 -41.39 -2.63 5.28
C ARG A 100 -41.07 -1.15 5.09
N GLY A 101 -39.81 -0.86 4.75
CA GLY A 101 -39.35 0.48 4.38
C GLY A 101 -37.98 0.81 4.98
N ALA A 102 -37.09 1.35 4.16
CA ALA A 102 -35.81 1.86 4.63
C ALA A 102 -35.98 3.27 5.21
N LEU A 103 -35.27 3.55 6.30
CA LEU A 103 -35.19 4.88 6.91
C LEU A 103 -33.79 5.44 6.71
N VAL A 104 -33.70 6.73 6.37
CA VAL A 104 -32.44 7.48 6.41
C VAL A 104 -32.52 8.54 7.50
N LEU A 105 -31.41 8.76 8.20
CA LEU A 105 -31.32 9.80 9.22
C LEU A 105 -31.06 11.14 8.55
N PHE A 106 -32.04 12.05 8.60
CA PHE A 106 -31.93 13.38 8.02
C PHE A 106 -32.23 14.44 9.09
N ASN A 107 -31.29 15.37 9.31
CA ASN A 107 -31.35 16.38 10.38
C ASN A 107 -31.71 15.79 11.76
N GLY A 108 -31.10 14.66 12.10
CA GLY A 108 -31.32 13.97 13.38
C GLY A 108 -32.68 13.26 13.51
N ARG A 109 -33.46 13.16 12.43
CA ARG A 109 -34.77 12.47 12.42
C ARG A 109 -34.79 11.33 11.41
N PRO A 110 -35.30 10.13 11.77
CA PRO A 110 -35.48 9.05 10.80
C PRO A 110 -36.59 9.43 9.81
N CYS A 111 -36.26 9.43 8.53
CA CYS A 111 -37.16 9.76 7.44
C CYS A 111 -37.28 8.56 6.50
N LEU A 112 -38.51 8.23 6.07
CA LEU A 112 -38.73 7.14 5.12
C LEU A 112 -38.10 7.48 3.77
N VAL A 113 -37.32 6.53 3.26
CA VAL A 113 -36.90 6.54 1.86
C VAL A 113 -38.16 6.52 1.00
N PRO A 114 -38.31 7.44 0.03
CA PRO A 114 -39.56 7.57 -0.69
C PRO A 114 -39.85 6.33 -1.55
N GLU A 115 -41.12 5.96 -1.63
CA GLU A 115 -41.60 4.80 -2.40
C GLU A 115 -41.14 4.87 -3.86
N GLY A 116 -40.69 3.72 -4.38
CA GLY A 116 -40.12 3.64 -5.73
C GLY A 116 -38.71 4.22 -5.86
N PHE A 117 -37.99 4.58 -4.80
CA PHE A 117 -36.54 4.77 -4.89
C PHE A 117 -35.82 3.44 -4.65
N GLN A 118 -35.38 2.79 -5.73
CA GLN A 118 -34.65 1.52 -5.68
C GLN A 118 -33.15 1.78 -5.80
N LEU A 119 -32.46 1.86 -4.66
CA LEU A 119 -31.01 2.08 -4.51
C LEU A 119 -30.51 3.41 -5.12
N MET A 120 -30.62 3.55 -6.43
CA MET A 120 -30.24 4.72 -7.24
C MET A 120 -31.26 5.04 -8.34
N SER A 121 -32.34 4.27 -8.44
CA SER A 121 -33.32 4.35 -9.52
C SER A 121 -34.67 4.82 -9.00
N PRO A 122 -35.14 6.02 -9.36
CA PRO A 122 -36.48 6.49 -9.04
C PRO A 122 -37.49 5.86 -10.02
N THR A 123 -38.13 4.77 -9.61
CA THR A 123 -39.19 4.06 -10.33
C THR A 123 -40.58 4.71 -10.15
N ALA A 124 -40.75 5.57 -9.15
CA ALA A 124 -41.98 6.34 -8.94
C ALA A 124 -41.65 7.82 -8.71
N ILE A 125 -42.14 8.69 -9.60
CA ILE A 125 -41.79 10.13 -9.57
C ILE A 125 -42.56 10.86 -8.47
N TRP A 126 -43.83 10.51 -8.22
CA TRP A 126 -44.68 11.22 -7.25
C TRP A 126 -44.13 11.18 -5.81
N PRO A 127 -43.71 10.02 -5.26
CA PRO A 127 -43.08 9.96 -3.94
C PRO A 127 -41.74 10.72 -3.85
N MET A 128 -41.00 10.84 -4.96
CA MET A 128 -39.76 11.64 -5.00
C MET A 128 -40.05 13.14 -4.88
N LEU A 129 -41.21 13.60 -5.37
CA LEU A 129 -41.59 15.01 -5.30
C LEU A 129 -42.17 15.40 -3.94
N THR A 130 -42.75 14.46 -3.21
CA THR A 130 -43.35 14.71 -1.88
C THR A 130 -42.39 14.46 -0.72
N THR A 131 -41.24 13.82 -0.94
CA THR A 131 -40.28 13.53 0.14
C THR A 131 -39.72 14.80 0.82
N PRO A 132 -39.54 14.80 2.15
CA PRO A 132 -38.86 15.89 2.86
C PRO A 132 -37.32 15.79 2.82
N ILE A 133 -36.77 14.67 2.32
CA ILE A 133 -35.32 14.40 2.33
C ILE A 133 -34.56 15.30 1.33
N LEU A 134 -35.22 15.63 0.22
CA LEU A 134 -34.68 16.50 -0.82
C LEU A 134 -35.32 17.89 -0.76
N SER A 135 -34.49 18.92 -0.91
CA SER A 135 -34.91 20.30 -1.11
C SER A 135 -35.66 20.46 -2.44
N LEU A 136 -36.31 21.62 -2.63
CA LEU A 136 -36.96 21.94 -3.90
C LEU A 136 -35.95 21.86 -5.07
N TRP A 137 -34.72 22.30 -4.85
CA TRP A 137 -33.64 22.23 -5.84
C TRP A 137 -33.12 20.81 -6.04
N GLY A 138 -33.03 20.01 -4.99
CA GLY A 138 -32.68 18.59 -5.08
C GLY A 138 -33.68 17.78 -5.88
N LYS A 139 -34.98 18.05 -5.70
CA LYS A 139 -36.07 17.45 -6.47
C LYS A 139 -35.99 17.83 -7.94
N LEU A 140 -35.83 19.12 -8.23
CA LEU A 140 -35.65 19.60 -9.60
C LEU A 140 -34.42 18.96 -10.25
N ARG A 141 -33.30 18.88 -9.52
CA ARG A 141 -32.06 18.26 -10.00
C ARG A 141 -32.20 16.76 -10.26
N LEU A 142 -32.99 16.05 -9.46
CA LEU A 142 -33.30 14.63 -9.65
C LEU A 142 -34.15 14.42 -10.90
N LEU A 143 -35.18 15.25 -11.13
CA LEU A 143 -35.98 15.21 -12.36
C LEU A 143 -35.16 15.53 -13.62
N MET A 144 -34.17 16.42 -13.49
CA MET A 144 -33.26 16.76 -14.58
C MET A 144 -32.36 15.60 -15.02
N GLU A 145 -32.30 14.47 -14.30
CA GLU A 145 -31.55 13.27 -14.74
C GLU A 145 -31.98 12.79 -16.12
N TYR A 146 -33.26 12.97 -16.47
CA TYR A 146 -33.81 12.63 -17.79
C TYR A 146 -33.07 13.32 -18.95
N PHE A 147 -32.49 14.50 -18.67
CA PHE A 147 -31.75 15.33 -19.63
C PHE A 147 -30.24 15.26 -19.43
N VAL A 148 -29.75 14.56 -18.40
CA VAL A 148 -28.31 14.37 -18.20
C VAL A 148 -27.79 13.42 -19.28
N PRO A 149 -26.79 13.84 -20.08
CA PRO A 149 -26.28 13.00 -21.15
C PRO A 149 -25.60 11.73 -20.60
N PRO A 150 -25.70 10.58 -21.29
CA PRO A 150 -24.81 9.42 -21.07
C PRO A 150 -23.38 9.89 -21.02
N ARG A 151 -22.58 9.23 -20.17
CA ARG A 151 -21.13 9.40 -20.24
C ARG A 151 -20.69 8.97 -21.63
N GLU A 152 -20.37 9.95 -22.47
CA GLU A 152 -19.72 9.67 -23.73
C GLU A 152 -18.37 9.03 -23.43
N ALA A 153 -18.01 7.96 -24.15
CA ALA A 153 -16.61 7.62 -24.28
C ALA A 153 -15.91 8.90 -24.76
N ALA A 154 -14.99 9.42 -23.96
CA ALA A 154 -14.43 10.76 -24.16
C ALA A 154 -14.19 11.05 -25.65
N PRO A 155 -14.73 12.16 -26.21
CA PRO A 155 -14.39 12.53 -27.56
C PRO A 155 -12.88 12.75 -27.61
N ALA A 156 -12.21 12.13 -28.57
CA ALA A 156 -10.91 12.62 -28.99
C ALA A 156 -11.06 14.10 -29.42
N PRO A 157 -10.04 14.95 -29.20
CA PRO A 157 -10.07 16.33 -29.68
C PRO A 157 -10.37 16.35 -31.19
N CYS A 158 -11.22 17.31 -31.59
CA CYS A 158 -11.88 17.41 -32.89
C CYS A 158 -11.01 17.01 -34.09
N SER A 159 -11.59 16.30 -35.06
CA SER A 159 -11.74 16.76 -36.46
C SER A 159 -12.37 15.69 -37.37
N PHE A 160 -13.38 16.16 -38.13
CA PHE A 160 -14.09 15.59 -39.30
C PHE A 160 -15.08 14.41 -39.15
N PRO A 161 -16.26 14.49 -39.81
CA PRO A 161 -17.34 13.50 -39.68
C PRO A 161 -17.34 12.45 -40.83
N GLN A 162 -17.59 11.16 -40.51
CA GLN A 162 -18.34 10.13 -41.28
C GLN A 162 -18.02 8.68 -40.80
N PRO A 163 -18.68 7.61 -41.29
CA PRO A 163 -19.97 7.07 -40.84
C PRO A 163 -19.84 5.72 -40.11
N SER A 164 -20.94 5.31 -39.49
CA SER A 164 -21.16 4.10 -38.68
C SER A 164 -20.48 2.81 -39.14
N THR A 165 -19.75 2.13 -38.23
CA THR A 165 -19.94 0.69 -37.90
C THR A 165 -19.20 0.27 -36.60
N PHE A 166 -20.00 -0.08 -35.59
CA PHE A 166 -19.89 -1.18 -34.62
C PHE A 166 -18.52 -1.62 -34.05
N ASN A 167 -18.06 -0.93 -32.99
CA ASN A 167 -17.77 -1.56 -31.67
C ASN A 167 -17.43 -0.49 -30.60
N PRO A 168 -18.11 -0.43 -29.44
CA PRO A 168 -17.81 0.56 -28.39
C PRO A 168 -16.51 0.22 -27.61
N GLN A 169 -15.64 1.21 -27.42
CA GLN A 169 -14.48 1.17 -26.50
C GLN A 169 -14.95 1.04 -25.03
N PRO A 170 -14.21 0.35 -24.14
CA PRO A 170 -14.58 0.28 -22.73
C PRO A 170 -14.39 1.63 -22.02
N ILE A 171 -15.45 2.11 -21.38
CA ILE A 171 -15.46 3.33 -20.56
C ILE A 171 -14.60 3.07 -19.31
N ALA A 172 -13.69 3.99 -18.98
CA ALA A 172 -12.91 3.92 -17.73
C ALA A 172 -13.85 3.84 -16.52
N ASP A 173 -13.56 2.93 -15.59
CA ASP A 173 -14.40 2.68 -14.42
C ASP A 173 -14.62 3.97 -13.61
N GLU A 174 -15.87 4.18 -13.19
CA GLU A 174 -16.31 5.38 -12.48
C GLU A 174 -16.62 5.00 -11.03
N SER A 175 -16.28 5.89 -10.08
CA SER A 175 -16.73 5.67 -8.71
C SER A 175 -18.25 5.81 -8.63
N LEU A 176 -18.87 5.05 -7.73
CA LEU A 176 -20.30 5.13 -7.47
C LEU A 176 -20.73 6.58 -7.18
N ALA A 177 -19.98 7.29 -6.35
CA ALA A 177 -20.28 8.66 -6.00
C ALA A 177 -20.19 9.64 -7.18
N SER A 178 -19.17 9.50 -8.04
CA SER A 178 -19.04 10.30 -9.27
C SER A 178 -20.26 10.12 -10.15
N PHE A 179 -20.67 8.87 -10.37
CA PHE A 179 -21.82 8.53 -11.20
C PHE A 179 -23.11 9.14 -10.63
N VAL A 180 -23.36 9.00 -9.32
CA VAL A 180 -24.56 9.54 -8.68
C VAL A 180 -24.59 11.06 -8.74
N ARG A 181 -23.48 11.75 -8.45
CA ARG A 181 -23.43 13.21 -8.52
C ARG A 181 -23.71 13.73 -9.91
N ARG A 182 -23.13 13.08 -10.93
CA ARG A 182 -23.35 13.42 -12.32
C ARG A 182 -24.80 13.20 -12.71
N ARG A 183 -25.41 12.08 -12.32
CA ARG A 183 -26.77 11.70 -12.70
C ARG A 183 -27.84 12.46 -11.92
N PHE A 184 -27.79 12.38 -10.59
CA PHE A 184 -28.86 12.83 -9.69
C PHE A 184 -28.48 14.05 -8.84
N GLY A 185 -27.21 14.46 -8.85
CA GLY A 185 -26.72 15.59 -8.07
C GLY A 185 -26.20 15.20 -6.68
N ARG A 186 -25.54 16.16 -6.04
CA ARG A 186 -24.89 16.01 -4.74
C ARG A 186 -25.88 15.64 -3.63
N GLU A 187 -27.04 16.29 -3.62
CA GLU A 187 -28.04 16.10 -2.57
C GLU A 187 -28.64 14.68 -2.56
N ALA A 188 -28.88 14.10 -3.75
CA ALA A 188 -29.35 12.72 -3.88
C ALA A 188 -28.26 11.71 -3.46
N LEU A 189 -26.99 11.99 -3.76
CA LEU A 189 -25.88 11.18 -3.25
C LEU A 189 -25.85 11.20 -1.72
N GLU A 190 -25.70 12.38 -1.11
CA GLU A 190 -25.45 12.51 0.32
C GLU A 190 -26.63 12.05 1.19
N ARG A 191 -27.87 12.28 0.73
CA ARG A 191 -29.07 12.09 1.57
C ARG A 191 -29.87 10.84 1.28
N LEU A 192 -29.66 10.18 0.14
CA LEU A 192 -30.40 8.98 -0.25
C LEU A 192 -29.48 7.82 -0.62
N VAL A 193 -28.59 8.01 -1.59
CA VAL A 193 -27.81 6.89 -2.14
C VAL A 193 -26.69 6.45 -1.20
N GLN A 194 -25.87 7.37 -0.71
CA GLN A 194 -24.73 7.06 0.16
C GLN A 194 -25.16 6.29 1.43
N PRO A 195 -26.23 6.69 2.16
CA PRO A 195 -26.72 5.90 3.30
C PRO A 195 -27.16 4.48 2.94
N LEU A 196 -27.86 4.30 1.81
CA LEU A 196 -28.34 2.98 1.38
C LEU A 196 -27.20 2.06 0.95
N VAL A 197 -26.23 2.59 0.22
CA VAL A 197 -25.08 1.84 -0.29
C VAL A 197 -24.09 1.55 0.83
N GLY A 198 -23.89 2.51 1.74
CA GLY A 198 -23.10 2.32 2.94
C GLY A 198 -23.56 1.12 3.75
N GLY A 199 -24.88 0.86 3.81
CA GLY A 199 -25.43 -0.33 4.47
C GLY A 199 -25.14 -1.67 3.77
N ILE A 200 -24.79 -1.66 2.47
CA ILE A 200 -24.49 -2.90 1.71
C ILE A 200 -22.98 -3.20 1.74
N TYR A 201 -22.16 -2.18 1.49
CA TYR A 201 -20.71 -2.37 1.29
C TYR A 201 -19.85 -1.89 2.46
N THR A 202 -20.42 -1.16 3.43
CA THR A 202 -19.69 -0.53 4.55
C THR A 202 -18.41 0.19 4.08
N SER A 203 -18.53 0.92 2.96
CA SER A 203 -17.39 1.52 2.27
C SER A 203 -17.75 2.90 1.73
N ASP A 204 -16.72 3.70 1.48
CA ASP A 204 -16.83 5.04 0.91
C ASP A 204 -17.25 4.97 -0.57
N PRO A 205 -18.42 5.53 -0.96
CA PRO A 205 -18.88 5.60 -2.35
C PRO A 205 -17.89 6.24 -3.32
N GLU A 206 -16.93 7.04 -2.84
CA GLU A 206 -15.87 7.63 -3.66
C GLU A 206 -14.85 6.60 -4.15
N LYS A 207 -14.67 5.51 -3.41
CA LYS A 207 -13.71 4.44 -3.69
C LYS A 207 -14.38 3.19 -4.27
N LEU A 208 -15.71 3.10 -4.22
CA LEU A 208 -16.47 1.98 -4.74
C LEU A 208 -16.55 2.05 -6.28
N SER A 209 -15.98 1.05 -6.94
CA SER A 209 -16.13 0.82 -8.39
C SER A 209 -17.60 0.60 -8.73
N LEU A 210 -18.16 1.40 -9.64
CA LEU A 210 -19.52 1.21 -10.13
C LEU A 210 -19.64 -0.08 -10.97
N ALA A 211 -18.62 -0.41 -11.76
CA ALA A 211 -18.62 -1.60 -12.60
C ALA A 211 -18.63 -2.90 -11.77
N ALA A 212 -17.86 -2.95 -10.68
CA ALA A 212 -17.79 -4.13 -9.82
C ALA A 212 -19.02 -4.29 -8.91
N THR A 213 -19.62 -3.17 -8.50
CA THR A 213 -20.71 -3.18 -7.51
C THR A 213 -22.09 -3.19 -8.16
N MET A 214 -22.30 -2.38 -9.20
CA MET A 214 -23.63 -2.14 -9.79
C MET A 214 -23.60 -2.03 -11.33
N PRO A 215 -23.14 -3.07 -12.04
CA PRO A 215 -22.97 -3.05 -13.50
C PRO A 215 -24.29 -2.77 -14.25
N ARG A 216 -25.44 -3.14 -13.68
CA ARG A 216 -26.76 -2.90 -14.27
C ARG A 216 -27.06 -1.41 -14.52
N PHE A 217 -26.57 -0.49 -13.68
CA PHE A 217 -26.81 0.94 -13.90
C PHE A 217 -25.97 1.49 -15.06
N LEU A 218 -24.79 0.91 -15.32
CA LEU A 218 -24.01 1.19 -16.53
C LEU A 218 -24.74 0.69 -17.77
N GLU A 219 -25.35 -0.50 -17.72
CA GLU A 219 -26.17 -1.02 -18.81
C GLU A 219 -27.39 -0.13 -19.08
N MET A 220 -28.10 0.30 -18.03
CA MET A 220 -29.25 1.20 -18.16
C MET A 220 -28.86 2.55 -18.76
N GLU A 221 -27.75 3.15 -18.31
CA GLU A 221 -27.20 4.38 -18.89
C GLU A 221 -26.80 4.18 -20.36
N ARG A 222 -26.12 3.08 -20.69
CA ARG A 222 -25.66 2.77 -22.05
C ARG A 222 -26.83 2.56 -23.01
N ASP A 223 -27.85 1.82 -22.58
CA ASP A 223 -28.93 1.36 -23.46
C ASP A 223 -30.04 2.41 -23.60
N HIS A 224 -30.27 3.26 -22.59
CA HIS A 224 -31.38 4.23 -22.57
C HIS A 224 -30.94 5.69 -22.40
N GLY A 225 -29.64 5.95 -22.19
CA GLY A 225 -29.07 7.28 -21.96
C GLY A 225 -29.37 7.90 -20.59
N SER A 226 -30.44 7.45 -19.92
CA SER A 226 -30.92 7.91 -18.61
C SER A 226 -31.54 6.75 -17.83
N LEU A 227 -31.36 6.77 -16.51
CA LEU A 227 -31.95 5.78 -15.61
C LEU A 227 -33.47 5.98 -15.46
N LEU A 228 -33.95 7.22 -15.48
CA LEU A 228 -35.38 7.54 -15.55
C LEU A 228 -36.02 7.01 -16.85
N ARG A 229 -35.32 7.09 -17.99
CA ARG A 229 -35.83 6.52 -19.26
C ARG A 229 -35.88 4.99 -19.21
N ALA A 230 -34.82 4.36 -18.72
CA ALA A 230 -34.75 2.91 -18.58
C ALA A 230 -35.84 2.32 -17.68
N THR A 231 -36.30 3.08 -16.69
CA THR A 231 -37.40 2.68 -15.80
C THR A 231 -38.79 2.91 -16.39
N LEU A 232 -38.99 4.02 -17.12
CA LEU A 232 -40.27 4.33 -17.76
C LEU A 232 -40.53 3.50 -19.03
N PHE A 233 -39.48 3.06 -19.73
CA PHE A 233 -39.56 2.30 -20.97
C PHE A 233 -38.67 1.05 -20.95
N PRO A 234 -38.98 0.04 -20.11
CA PRO A 234 -38.18 -1.18 -20.01
C PRO A 234 -38.23 -1.99 -21.31
N ASN A 235 -37.06 -2.44 -21.77
CA ASN A 235 -36.90 -3.20 -23.01
C ASN A 235 -37.37 -4.65 -22.83
N LYS A 236 -38.40 -5.10 -23.58
CA LYS A 236 -39.01 -6.45 -23.45
C LYS A 236 -38.07 -7.64 -23.69
N LYS A 237 -36.86 -7.43 -24.25
CA LYS A 237 -35.89 -8.49 -24.57
C LYS A 237 -34.94 -8.87 -23.42
N ALA A 238 -34.94 -8.15 -22.29
CA ALA A 238 -33.94 -8.34 -21.23
C ALA A 238 -34.37 -9.26 -20.06
N ASP A 239 -35.63 -9.71 -20.02
CA ASP A 239 -36.19 -10.43 -18.86
C ASP A 239 -36.09 -11.97 -18.97
N GLY A 240 -35.26 -12.48 -19.88
CA GLY A 240 -35.24 -13.91 -20.20
C GLY A 240 -33.91 -14.44 -20.72
N GLN A 241 -32.79 -14.14 -20.06
CA GLN A 241 -31.56 -14.95 -20.13
C GLN A 241 -30.48 -14.38 -19.20
N GLN A 242 -30.39 -14.89 -17.97
CA GLN A 242 -29.11 -15.01 -17.31
C GLN A 242 -28.47 -16.31 -17.80
N PRO A 243 -27.26 -16.30 -18.38
CA PRO A 243 -26.52 -17.54 -18.57
C PRO A 243 -26.10 -18.04 -17.19
N THR A 244 -26.68 -19.15 -16.73
CA THR A 244 -26.11 -19.93 -15.62
C THR A 244 -24.93 -20.71 -16.17
N ALA A 245 -23.83 -20.81 -15.41
CA ALA A 245 -22.66 -21.58 -15.82
C ALA A 245 -22.94 -23.09 -15.99
N ASP A 246 -24.07 -23.61 -15.46
CA ASP A 246 -24.37 -25.04 -15.39
C ASP A 246 -25.79 -25.44 -15.88
N GLY A 247 -26.46 -24.64 -16.72
CA GLY A 247 -27.63 -25.10 -17.50
C GLY A 247 -28.87 -25.61 -16.74
N SER A 248 -29.04 -25.29 -15.45
CA SER A 248 -30.19 -25.73 -14.64
C SER A 248 -31.32 -24.68 -14.61
N PRO A 249 -32.62 -25.06 -14.61
CA PRO A 249 -33.74 -24.12 -14.62
C PRO A 249 -33.88 -23.36 -13.29
N SER A 250 -34.34 -22.10 -13.37
CA SER A 250 -34.55 -21.21 -12.22
C SER A 250 -35.78 -21.63 -11.41
N GLY A 251 -35.57 -22.32 -10.29
CA GLY A 251 -36.60 -22.56 -9.28
C GLY A 251 -36.77 -21.33 -8.39
N SER A 252 -37.84 -20.56 -8.60
CA SER A 252 -38.40 -19.69 -7.55
C SER A 252 -39.22 -20.55 -6.60
N LEU A 253 -39.13 -20.28 -5.29
CA LEU A 253 -40.04 -20.88 -4.30
C LEU A 253 -41.49 -20.44 -4.64
N PRO A 254 -42.49 -21.33 -4.57
CA PRO A 254 -43.87 -20.95 -4.82
C PRO A 254 -44.35 -19.99 -3.72
N ASP A 255 -44.96 -18.88 -4.13
CA ASP A 255 -45.74 -18.00 -3.26
C ASP A 255 -47.03 -18.74 -2.81
N PRO A 256 -47.22 -19.02 -1.50
CA PRO A 256 -48.45 -19.66 -1.03
C PRO A 256 -49.66 -18.72 -1.03
N SER A 257 -49.50 -17.43 -1.37
CA SER A 257 -50.56 -16.42 -1.34
C SER A 257 -51.08 -15.97 -2.72
N GLY A 258 -50.42 -16.34 -3.82
CA GLY A 258 -50.90 -16.08 -5.18
C GLY A 258 -51.12 -14.59 -5.50
N THR A 259 -50.35 -13.66 -4.91
CA THR A 259 -50.51 -12.22 -5.20
C THR A 259 -49.30 -11.66 -5.96
N ALA A 260 -49.56 -11.30 -7.21
CA ALA A 260 -48.60 -10.68 -8.10
C ALA A 260 -48.19 -9.26 -7.63
N THR A 261 -46.94 -8.89 -7.93
CA THR A 261 -46.36 -7.53 -8.03
C THR A 261 -45.97 -6.80 -6.73
N ASP A 262 -44.70 -6.98 -6.30
CA ASP A 262 -44.02 -6.18 -5.26
C ASP A 262 -43.49 -4.85 -5.83
N THR A 263 -44.38 -4.02 -6.39
CA THR A 263 -44.04 -2.72 -7.02
C THR A 263 -44.17 -1.51 -6.08
N LYS A 264 -44.53 -1.72 -4.81
CA LYS A 264 -44.86 -0.64 -3.85
C LYS A 264 -43.86 -0.43 -2.69
N SER A 265 -42.69 -1.08 -2.67
CA SER A 265 -41.72 -0.94 -1.56
C SER A 265 -40.55 0.02 -1.88
N SER A 266 -40.14 0.84 -0.89
CA SER A 266 -38.96 1.73 -0.94
C SER A 266 -37.71 1.02 -0.38
N GLY A 267 -36.54 1.18 -1.02
CA GLY A 267 -35.26 0.65 -0.50
C GLY A 267 -34.94 -0.76 -0.98
N ALA A 268 -34.59 -1.67 -0.05
CA ALA A 268 -34.26 -3.06 -0.35
C ALA A 268 -35.52 -3.83 -0.80
N ARG A 269 -35.40 -4.77 -1.76
CA ARG A 269 -36.52 -5.64 -2.16
C ARG A 269 -36.71 -6.72 -1.11
N TYR A 270 -37.45 -6.40 -0.04
CA TYR A 270 -37.63 -7.25 1.13
C TYR A 270 -38.18 -8.66 0.78
N GLY A 271 -39.05 -8.79 -0.22
CA GLY A 271 -39.50 -10.09 -0.74
C GLY A 271 -38.41 -10.95 -1.41
N LEU A 272 -37.20 -10.40 -1.62
CA LEU A 272 -36.04 -11.10 -2.17
C LEU A 272 -34.99 -11.49 -1.12
N PHE A 273 -35.19 -11.18 0.16
CA PHE A 273 -34.30 -11.62 1.22
C PHE A 273 -34.92 -12.77 1.99
N ALA A 274 -34.14 -13.82 2.20
CA ALA A 274 -34.50 -14.93 3.06
C ALA A 274 -33.41 -15.14 4.11
N GLY A 275 -33.84 -15.42 5.33
CA GLY A 275 -33.01 -15.97 6.40
C GLY A 275 -33.41 -17.42 6.67
N LEU A 276 -32.91 -17.99 7.76
CA LEU A 276 -33.29 -19.31 8.25
C LEU A 276 -33.97 -19.19 9.61
N ALA A 277 -34.96 -20.05 9.88
CA ALA A 277 -35.71 -20.03 11.14
C ALA A 277 -34.81 -20.19 12.39
N GLY A 278 -33.71 -20.94 12.26
CA GLY A 278 -32.67 -21.10 13.29
C GLY A 278 -31.54 -20.06 13.21
N GLY A 279 -31.67 -19.03 12.37
CA GLY A 279 -30.62 -18.07 12.05
C GLY A 279 -29.59 -18.65 11.08
N MET A 280 -28.62 -17.83 10.67
CA MET A 280 -27.63 -18.25 9.68
C MET A 280 -26.68 -19.36 10.15
N GLU A 281 -26.63 -19.66 11.45
CA GLU A 281 -25.92 -20.83 12.01
C GLU A 281 -26.52 -22.17 11.53
N ASP A 282 -27.81 -22.23 11.13
CA ASP A 282 -28.41 -23.45 10.56
C ASP A 282 -27.70 -23.87 9.27
N LEU A 283 -27.36 -22.90 8.40
CA LEU A 283 -26.62 -23.16 7.17
C LEU A 283 -25.20 -23.66 7.48
N LEU A 284 -24.52 -23.02 8.43
CA LEU A 284 -23.17 -23.39 8.83
C LEU A 284 -23.13 -24.75 9.50
N SER A 285 -24.10 -25.07 10.36
CA SER A 285 -24.20 -26.35 11.05
C SER A 285 -24.43 -27.51 10.06
N ALA A 286 -25.30 -27.30 9.07
CA ALA A 286 -25.52 -28.27 8.00
C ALA A 286 -24.24 -28.50 7.18
N LEU A 287 -23.54 -27.43 6.80
CA LEU A 287 -22.26 -27.51 6.09
C LEU A 287 -21.16 -28.19 6.90
N ARG A 288 -20.99 -27.78 8.17
CA ARG A 288 -20.00 -28.34 9.10
C ARG A 288 -20.18 -29.84 9.22
N SER A 289 -21.41 -30.29 9.46
CA SER A 289 -21.73 -31.71 9.57
C SER A 289 -21.38 -32.50 8.31
N ARG A 290 -21.60 -31.92 7.11
CA ARG A 290 -21.22 -32.57 5.84
C ARG A 290 -19.72 -32.62 5.64
N VAL A 291 -19.03 -31.52 5.90
CA VAL A 291 -17.57 -31.39 5.69
C VAL A 291 -16.79 -32.26 6.66
N GLU A 292 -17.14 -32.29 7.94
CA GLU A 292 -16.50 -33.14 8.95
C GLU A 292 -16.68 -34.64 8.66
N ALA A 293 -17.77 -35.02 7.98
CA ALA A 293 -17.99 -36.40 7.56
C ALA A 293 -17.13 -36.82 6.35
N THR A 294 -16.65 -35.87 5.54
CA THR A 294 -16.01 -36.17 4.24
C THR A 294 -14.59 -35.65 4.08
N CYS A 295 -14.12 -34.78 4.99
CA CYS A 295 -12.84 -34.09 4.89
C CYS A 295 -12.11 -34.10 6.25
N GLU A 296 -10.78 -34.10 6.21
CA GLU A 296 -9.98 -33.90 7.43
C GLU A 296 -10.02 -32.41 7.79
N VAL A 297 -10.61 -32.07 8.94
CA VAL A 297 -10.68 -30.69 9.43
C VAL A 297 -9.62 -30.46 10.49
N LYS A 298 -8.81 -29.40 10.32
CA LYS A 298 -7.82 -28.95 11.29
C LYS A 298 -8.18 -27.55 11.78
N LEU A 299 -8.71 -27.49 12.99
CA LEU A 299 -8.95 -26.24 13.72
C LEU A 299 -7.66 -25.79 14.40
N ASN A 300 -7.55 -24.49 14.70
CA ASN A 300 -6.34 -23.88 15.26
C ASN A 300 -5.08 -24.22 14.44
N ALA A 301 -5.24 -24.39 13.12
CA ALA A 301 -4.20 -24.80 12.20
C ALA A 301 -3.98 -23.73 11.13
N PRO A 302 -3.43 -22.55 11.52
CA PRO A 302 -3.13 -21.50 10.56
C PRO A 302 -2.08 -22.00 9.56
N VAL A 303 -2.44 -22.00 8.27
CA VAL A 303 -1.48 -22.32 7.21
C VAL A 303 -0.59 -21.11 6.99
N ALA A 304 0.55 -21.10 7.67
CA ALA A 304 1.51 -19.99 7.60
C ALA A 304 2.33 -19.99 6.30
N ARG A 305 2.42 -21.13 5.60
CA ARG A 305 3.42 -21.32 4.53
C ARG A 305 3.11 -22.47 3.59
N ILE A 306 3.44 -22.33 2.30
CA ILE A 306 3.46 -23.41 1.29
C ILE A 306 4.81 -23.33 0.54
N VAL A 307 5.58 -24.42 0.50
CA VAL A 307 7.00 -24.40 0.05
C VAL A 307 7.32 -25.54 -0.93
N ARG A 308 8.20 -25.25 -1.91
CA ARG A 308 8.95 -26.23 -2.73
C ARG A 308 10.45 -26.25 -2.31
N ALA A 309 11.17 -27.39 -2.43
CA ALA A 309 12.48 -27.59 -1.78
C ALA A 309 13.73 -27.61 -2.72
N SER A 310 14.86 -26.94 -2.35
CA SER A 310 16.29 -27.21 -2.72
C SER A 310 17.35 -26.28 -2.01
N THR A 311 18.66 -26.64 -2.03
CA THR A 311 19.86 -26.21 -1.21
C THR A 311 20.96 -25.31 -1.90
N PRO A 312 21.95 -24.68 -1.17
CA PRO A 312 22.92 -23.65 -1.69
C PRO A 312 24.47 -23.77 -1.36
N GLU A 313 25.35 -22.89 -1.92
CA GLU A 313 26.84 -22.75 -1.65
C GLU A 313 27.46 -21.31 -1.93
N SER A 314 28.66 -20.94 -1.38
CA SER A 314 29.60 -19.84 -1.85
C SER A 314 31.00 -19.73 -1.09
N LYS A 315 32.09 -19.17 -1.72
CA LYS A 315 33.55 -19.08 -1.28
C LYS A 315 34.28 -17.74 -1.66
N ALA A 316 35.10 -17.10 -0.78
CA ALA A 316 36.26 -16.17 -1.11
C ALA A 316 37.19 -15.77 0.11
N PRO A 317 38.47 -15.31 -0.06
CA PRO A 317 39.50 -15.03 1.02
C PRO A 317 40.00 -13.54 1.27
N HIS A 318 40.87 -13.27 2.31
CA HIS A 318 41.25 -11.92 2.92
C HIS A 318 42.79 -11.59 3.18
N THR A 319 43.25 -10.33 3.53
CA THR A 319 44.72 -9.84 3.66
C THR A 319 45.05 -8.63 4.65
N GLN A 320 46.32 -8.39 5.18
CA GLN A 320 46.81 -7.29 6.12
C GLN A 320 48.35 -6.86 6.01
N THR A 321 48.80 -5.64 6.45
CA THR A 321 50.21 -5.05 6.42
C THR A 321 50.70 -4.42 7.76
N LEU A 322 52.02 -4.43 8.08
CA LEU A 322 52.65 -3.89 9.32
C LEU A 322 53.99 -3.12 9.08
N SER A 323 54.32 -2.11 9.89
CA SER A 323 55.59 -1.32 9.83
C SER A 323 56.20 -1.12 11.23
N PRO A 324 57.53 -1.23 11.42
CA PRO A 324 58.17 -0.99 12.71
C PRO A 324 58.38 0.50 12.98
N GLU A 325 58.09 0.94 14.21
CA GLU A 325 58.42 2.28 14.73
C GLU A 325 59.79 2.19 15.43
N ASP A 326 60.76 2.98 14.98
CA ASP A 326 62.12 3.18 15.52
C ASP A 326 63.14 2.00 15.43
N GLY A 327 64.04 2.10 14.45
CA GLY A 327 65.28 1.29 14.38
C GLY A 327 66.47 2.07 14.91
N GLY A 328 66.97 1.72 16.10
CA GLY A 328 68.19 2.30 16.67
C GLY A 328 69.42 2.02 15.82
N GLU A 329 70.31 3.00 15.67
CA GLU A 329 71.58 2.90 14.96
C GLU A 329 72.51 1.87 15.64
N GLY A 330 72.57 0.67 15.06
CA GLY A 330 73.48 -0.38 15.48
C GLY A 330 73.80 -1.31 14.33
N THR A 331 75.07 -1.56 14.07
CA THR A 331 75.62 -2.39 12.97
C THR A 331 75.41 -3.92 13.16
N LYS A 332 74.40 -4.34 13.93
CA LYS A 332 74.05 -5.76 14.11
C LYS A 332 72.77 -6.11 13.33
N PRO A 333 72.70 -7.27 12.65
CA PRO A 333 71.54 -7.67 11.85
C PRO A 333 70.27 -7.81 12.72
N LEU A 334 69.18 -7.16 12.29
CA LEU A 334 67.88 -7.20 12.96
C LEU A 334 67.16 -8.52 12.61
N ALA A 335 66.80 -9.32 13.62
CA ALA A 335 66.08 -10.58 13.43
C ALA A 335 64.60 -10.45 13.85
N LEU A 336 63.67 -10.55 12.91
CA LEU A 336 62.22 -10.51 13.16
C LEU A 336 61.65 -11.93 13.25
N LYS A 337 60.88 -12.22 14.31
CA LYS A 337 60.14 -13.49 14.48
C LYS A 337 58.63 -13.26 14.37
N PHE A 338 57.97 -14.03 13.50
CA PHE A 338 56.51 -14.02 13.34
C PHE A 338 55.92 -15.34 13.89
N ALA A 339 54.80 -15.26 14.61
CA ALA A 339 54.05 -16.42 15.08
C ALA A 339 52.57 -16.27 14.70
N LEU A 340 52.07 -17.16 13.83
CA LEU A 340 50.66 -17.23 13.45
C LEU A 340 49.92 -18.21 14.37
N LYS A 341 48.95 -17.71 15.15
CA LYS A 341 48.13 -18.54 16.06
C LYS A 341 46.69 -18.59 15.55
N GLN A 342 46.29 -19.72 14.94
CA GLN A 342 44.92 -19.93 14.42
C GLN A 342 44.06 -20.60 15.48
N LEU A 343 43.15 -19.83 16.10
CA LEU A 343 42.44 -20.24 17.32
C LEU A 343 41.04 -20.83 17.07
N HIS A 344 40.63 -21.11 15.83
CA HIS A 344 39.30 -21.65 15.49
C HIS A 344 39.40 -22.85 14.52
N GLY A 345 38.44 -23.77 14.63
CA GLY A 345 38.47 -25.14 14.10
C GLY A 345 38.67 -25.33 12.59
N ARG A 346 38.74 -26.61 12.17
CA ARG A 346 39.26 -27.15 10.89
C ARG A 346 38.72 -26.56 9.56
N GLN A 347 37.76 -25.64 9.58
CA GLN A 347 37.04 -25.20 8.37
C GLN A 347 37.40 -23.77 7.89
N HIS A 348 38.14 -22.97 8.68
CA HIS A 348 38.55 -21.61 8.30
C HIS A 348 40.02 -21.33 8.63
N LEU A 349 40.93 -22.14 8.08
CA LEU A 349 42.38 -21.97 8.26
C LEU A 349 42.98 -21.17 7.08
N ILE A 350 43.80 -20.17 7.38
CA ILE A 350 44.63 -19.46 6.39
C ILE A 350 45.70 -20.43 5.90
N GLY A 351 45.52 -20.99 4.70
CA GLY A 351 46.39 -22.06 4.18
C GLY A 351 47.64 -21.59 3.42
N ARG A 352 47.72 -20.32 3.00
CA ARG A 352 48.83 -19.79 2.19
C ARG A 352 49.22 -18.37 2.62
N MET A 353 49.93 -18.26 3.74
CA MET A 353 50.46 -17.00 4.25
C MET A 353 51.71 -16.58 3.44
N ARG A 354 51.80 -15.29 3.06
CA ARG A 354 52.98 -14.69 2.40
C ARG A 354 53.44 -13.47 3.20
N LEU A 355 54.76 -13.29 3.33
CA LEU A 355 55.41 -12.15 3.98
C LEU A 355 56.37 -11.49 2.97
N SER A 356 56.47 -10.15 3.00
CA SER A 356 57.39 -9.34 2.18
C SER A 356 57.96 -8.17 2.99
N VAL A 357 59.15 -7.67 2.61
CA VAL A 357 59.88 -6.57 3.29
C VAL A 357 60.42 -5.59 2.23
N THR A 358 60.45 -4.28 2.53
CA THR A 358 60.97 -3.22 1.64
C THR A 358 61.72 -2.15 2.45
N GLU A 359 62.78 -1.59 1.88
CA GLU A 359 63.59 -0.50 2.47
C GLU A 359 63.23 0.89 1.93
N ALA A 360 62.36 0.96 0.92
CA ALA A 360 61.96 2.23 0.31
C ALA A 360 61.09 3.06 1.26
N ALA A 361 61.34 4.37 1.33
CA ALA A 361 60.55 5.33 2.10
C ALA A 361 59.88 6.35 1.14
N PRO A 362 58.53 6.48 1.13
CA PRO A 362 57.58 5.66 1.88
C PRO A 362 57.62 4.19 1.42
N PRO A 363 57.20 3.22 2.27
CA PRO A 363 57.13 1.81 1.90
C PRO A 363 56.36 1.71 0.60
N VAL A 364 57.08 1.39 -0.47
CA VAL A 364 56.47 1.25 -1.79
C VAL A 364 55.58 0.02 -1.65
N ARG A 365 54.26 0.26 -1.60
CA ARG A 365 53.32 -0.74 -2.08
C ARG A 365 53.66 -0.91 -3.54
N LEU A 366 54.56 -1.84 -3.82
CA LEU A 366 54.52 -2.51 -5.09
C LEU A 366 53.28 -3.37 -4.98
N ASP A 367 52.13 -2.77 -5.28
CA ASP A 367 51.07 -3.52 -5.92
C ASP A 367 51.77 -4.27 -7.04
N ALA A 368 51.60 -5.60 -7.04
CA ALA A 368 52.53 -6.51 -7.70
C ALA A 368 52.90 -6.01 -9.10
N VAL A 369 54.08 -5.40 -9.24
CA VAL A 369 54.54 -4.94 -10.56
C VAL A 369 54.61 -6.22 -11.39
N PRO A 370 53.93 -6.27 -12.53
CA PRO A 370 53.87 -7.50 -13.31
C PRO A 370 55.28 -8.03 -13.53
N GLU A 371 55.48 -9.34 -13.34
CA GLU A 371 56.81 -9.99 -13.39
C GLU A 371 57.60 -9.61 -14.65
N ARG A 372 56.87 -9.38 -15.74
CA ARG A 372 57.37 -8.86 -17.01
C ARG A 372 57.97 -7.46 -16.89
N ILE A 373 57.29 -6.50 -16.27
CA ILE A 373 57.80 -5.13 -16.06
C ILE A 373 59.02 -5.15 -15.13
N ALA A 374 59.00 -5.99 -14.09
CA ALA A 374 60.14 -6.17 -13.20
C ALA A 374 61.38 -6.71 -13.95
N ALA A 375 61.20 -7.69 -14.83
CA ALA A 375 62.27 -8.22 -15.68
C ALA A 375 62.84 -7.17 -16.65
N LEU A 376 61.98 -6.29 -17.20
CA LEU A 376 62.41 -5.19 -18.06
C LEU A 376 63.21 -4.12 -17.29
N LEU A 377 62.78 -3.80 -16.06
CA LEU A 377 63.50 -2.85 -15.20
C LEU A 377 64.88 -3.36 -14.77
N ALA A 378 65.03 -4.69 -14.62
CA ALA A 378 66.31 -5.34 -14.32
C ALA A 378 67.35 -5.22 -15.45
N THR A 379 66.92 -4.95 -16.69
CA THR A 379 67.83 -4.69 -17.81
C THR A 379 68.34 -3.24 -17.72
N PRO A 380 69.67 -2.98 -17.81
CA PRO A 380 70.22 -1.62 -17.78
C PRO A 380 69.65 -0.73 -18.90
N ARG A 381 69.44 0.56 -18.62
CA ARG A 381 68.73 1.50 -19.52
C ARG A 381 69.36 1.56 -20.92
N GLU A 382 70.68 1.50 -21.01
CA GLU A 382 71.43 1.57 -22.27
C GLU A 382 71.22 0.33 -23.14
N GLN A 383 70.86 -0.81 -22.53
CA GLN A 383 70.73 -2.12 -23.19
C GLN A 383 69.28 -2.49 -23.52
N ARG A 384 68.30 -1.68 -23.09
CA ARG A 384 66.88 -1.92 -23.40
C ARG A 384 66.59 -1.66 -24.87
N SER A 385 65.91 -2.61 -25.53
CA SER A 385 65.40 -2.42 -26.89
C SER A 385 64.32 -1.33 -26.93
N GLU A 386 64.03 -0.83 -28.13
CA GLU A 386 62.98 0.17 -28.34
C GLU A 386 61.60 -0.32 -27.85
N THR A 387 61.27 -1.58 -28.12
CA THR A 387 60.05 -2.24 -27.65
C THR A 387 59.96 -2.29 -26.12
N GLN A 388 61.06 -2.58 -25.43
CA GLN A 388 61.10 -2.60 -23.97
C GLN A 388 60.95 -1.20 -23.36
N ARG A 389 61.48 -0.17 -24.02
CA ARG A 389 61.32 1.23 -23.60
C ARG A 389 59.88 1.70 -23.78
N VAL A 390 59.23 1.35 -24.87
CA VAL A 390 57.81 1.64 -25.11
C VAL A 390 56.94 0.96 -24.04
N GLU A 391 57.22 -0.31 -23.71
CA GLU A 391 56.46 -1.07 -22.72
C GLU A 391 56.58 -0.47 -21.31
N LEU A 392 57.79 -0.05 -20.90
CA LEU A 392 57.99 0.65 -19.62
C LEU A 392 57.34 2.04 -19.59
N THR A 393 57.36 2.76 -20.72
CA THR A 393 56.72 4.09 -20.83
C THR A 393 55.19 3.96 -20.76
N ALA A 394 54.62 2.95 -21.41
CA ALA A 394 53.19 2.66 -21.33
C ALA A 394 52.76 2.28 -19.90
N PHE A 395 53.60 1.50 -19.19
CA PHE A 395 53.36 1.18 -17.78
C PHE A 395 53.39 2.43 -16.88
N GLN A 396 54.37 3.31 -17.08
CA GLN A 396 54.43 4.58 -16.34
C GLN A 396 53.22 5.48 -16.65
N GLN A 397 52.83 5.60 -17.91
CA GLN A 397 51.65 6.38 -18.30
C GLN A 397 50.38 5.83 -17.69
N LEU A 398 50.24 4.50 -17.61
CA LEU A 398 49.11 3.85 -16.96
C LEU A 398 49.05 4.21 -15.46
N GLU A 399 50.17 4.11 -14.75
CA GLU A 399 50.29 4.52 -13.34
C GLU A 399 49.94 5.99 -13.13
N GLU A 400 50.36 6.88 -14.04
CA GLU A 400 50.07 8.31 -13.96
C GLU A 400 48.57 8.58 -14.18
N VAL A 401 47.95 7.93 -15.16
CA VAL A 401 46.50 8.00 -15.40
C VAL A 401 45.71 7.44 -14.21
N GLU A 402 46.14 6.32 -13.62
CA GLU A 402 45.51 5.74 -12.43
C GLU A 402 45.62 6.67 -11.21
N ARG A 403 46.74 7.38 -11.08
CA ARG A 403 46.95 8.39 -10.03
C ARG A 403 46.05 9.62 -10.23
N GLU A 404 45.94 10.12 -11.47
CA GLU A 404 45.01 11.19 -11.80
C GLU A 404 43.55 10.77 -11.55
N LEU A 405 43.19 9.54 -11.90
CA LEU A 405 41.89 8.96 -11.63
C LEU A 405 41.59 8.90 -10.13
N ALA A 406 42.59 8.59 -9.29
CA ALA A 406 42.47 8.56 -7.84
C ALA A 406 42.31 9.94 -7.19
N LEU A 407 42.74 11.02 -7.88
CA LEU A 407 42.52 12.41 -7.45
C LEU A 407 41.13 12.94 -7.77
N LEU A 408 40.42 12.30 -8.72
CA LEU A 408 39.04 12.65 -8.99
C LEU A 408 38.18 12.41 -7.73
N PRO A 409 37.20 13.29 -7.43
CA PRO A 409 36.27 13.05 -6.34
C PRO A 409 35.63 11.68 -6.54
N GLN A 410 35.39 10.94 -5.45
CA GLN A 410 34.79 9.61 -5.54
C GLN A 410 33.59 9.67 -6.48
N PRO A 411 33.57 8.82 -7.54
CA PRO A 411 32.48 8.82 -8.48
C PRO A 411 31.19 8.74 -7.70
N THR A 412 30.32 9.73 -7.89
CA THR A 412 28.99 9.65 -7.28
C THR A 412 28.28 8.56 -8.04
N MET A 413 28.23 7.36 -7.45
CA MET A 413 27.54 6.22 -8.03
C MET A 413 26.08 6.59 -8.20
N ILE A 414 25.70 6.89 -9.44
CA ILE A 414 24.33 7.11 -9.85
C ILE A 414 23.81 5.80 -10.42
N TYR A 415 22.78 5.25 -9.81
CA TYR A 415 22.06 4.12 -10.39
C TYR A 415 21.16 4.69 -11.50
N ALA A 416 21.59 4.54 -12.75
CA ALA A 416 20.81 4.92 -13.92
C ALA A 416 20.34 3.65 -14.65
N ALA A 417 19.12 3.70 -15.18
CA ALA A 417 18.65 2.66 -16.10
C ALA A 417 19.38 2.84 -17.45
N ALA A 418 20.33 1.95 -17.74
CA ALA A 418 21.02 1.94 -19.03
C ALA A 418 20.12 1.26 -20.08
N ALA A 419 20.04 1.89 -21.26
CA ALA A 419 19.40 1.28 -22.43
C ALA A 419 20.41 0.43 -23.23
N ASP A 420 21.69 0.54 -22.92
CA ASP A 420 22.78 -0.21 -23.53
C ASP A 420 23.53 -0.94 -22.42
N PHE A 421 23.51 -2.26 -22.46
CA PHE A 421 24.10 -3.15 -21.45
C PHE A 421 24.36 -4.52 -22.07
N GLU A 422 25.38 -5.22 -21.57
CA GLU A 422 25.66 -6.58 -21.97
C GLU A 422 24.45 -7.49 -21.67
N PRO A 423 23.94 -8.25 -22.65
CA PRO A 423 22.81 -9.15 -22.43
C PRO A 423 23.03 -10.08 -21.23
N ASP A 424 22.06 -10.13 -20.32
CA ASP A 424 22.06 -11.05 -19.17
C ASP A 424 20.80 -11.95 -19.23
N GLY A 425 21.00 -13.18 -19.68
CA GLY A 425 19.92 -14.14 -19.92
C GLY A 425 18.88 -13.65 -20.92
N GLY A 426 17.63 -13.47 -20.45
CA GLY A 426 16.52 -12.96 -21.26
C GLY A 426 16.46 -11.43 -21.34
N LEU A 427 17.24 -10.72 -20.53
CA LEU A 427 17.31 -9.26 -20.52
C LEU A 427 18.32 -8.81 -21.59
N ARG A 428 17.83 -8.15 -22.63
CA ARG A 428 18.65 -7.69 -23.77
C ARG A 428 18.49 -6.19 -23.96
N PRO A 429 19.55 -5.47 -24.39
CA PRO A 429 19.43 -4.06 -24.73
C PRO A 429 18.43 -3.89 -25.87
N PRO A 430 17.51 -2.91 -25.81
CA PRO A 430 16.62 -2.61 -26.93
C PRO A 430 17.44 -2.25 -28.19
N PRO A 431 17.05 -2.73 -29.38
CA PRO A 431 17.78 -2.48 -30.63
C PRO A 431 17.70 -1.01 -31.12
N GLY A 432 17.14 -0.10 -30.31
CA GLY A 432 16.89 1.29 -30.63
C GLY A 432 15.53 1.77 -30.08
N PRO A 433 15.23 3.07 -30.24
CA PRO A 433 13.94 3.62 -29.86
C PRO A 433 12.81 2.93 -30.62
N ARG A 434 11.85 2.39 -29.89
CA ARG A 434 10.66 1.78 -30.50
C ARG A 434 9.81 2.88 -31.15
N PRO A 435 9.32 2.70 -32.40
CA PRO A 435 8.41 3.65 -33.00
C PRO A 435 7.12 3.70 -32.18
N ILE A 436 6.79 4.89 -31.68
CA ILE A 436 5.54 5.16 -30.97
C ILE A 436 4.64 5.90 -31.93
N HIS A 437 3.39 5.47 -32.03
CA HIS A 437 2.40 6.13 -32.88
C HIS A 437 1.33 6.75 -31.99
N VAL A 438 0.75 7.86 -32.45
CA VAL A 438 -0.48 8.39 -31.88
C VAL A 438 -1.57 7.34 -32.15
N LEU A 439 -2.18 6.81 -31.10
CA LEU A 439 -3.19 5.77 -31.25
C LEU A 439 -4.56 6.41 -31.48
N HIS A 440 -5.30 5.93 -32.48
CA HIS A 440 -6.67 6.35 -32.71
C HIS A 440 -7.54 5.98 -31.48
N ARG A 441 -7.91 6.98 -30.66
CA ARG A 441 -8.67 6.78 -29.40
C ARG A 441 -7.99 5.79 -28.44
N GLY A 442 -6.65 5.68 -28.48
CA GLY A 442 -5.92 4.77 -27.59
C GLY A 442 -5.91 3.28 -28.00
N ASP A 443 -6.52 2.89 -29.13
CA ASP A 443 -6.48 1.50 -29.60
C ASP A 443 -5.11 1.16 -30.20
N ILE A 444 -4.38 0.23 -29.57
CA ILE A 444 -3.05 -0.21 -30.00
C ILE A 444 -3.04 -0.83 -31.40
N ARG A 445 -4.20 -1.29 -31.89
CA ARG A 445 -4.35 -1.89 -33.23
C ARG A 445 -4.56 -0.83 -34.32
N HIS A 446 -4.80 0.42 -33.96
CA HIS A 446 -5.05 1.53 -34.89
C HIS A 446 -4.01 2.66 -34.71
N PRO A 447 -2.72 2.40 -35.01
CA PRO A 447 -1.69 3.43 -35.01
C PRO A 447 -1.95 4.46 -36.12
N ARG A 448 -1.78 5.75 -35.79
CA ARG A 448 -1.80 6.88 -36.75
C ARG A 448 -0.38 7.40 -36.98
N GLU A 449 -0.18 8.71 -37.08
CA GLU A 449 1.13 9.31 -37.26
C GLU A 449 2.11 8.94 -36.13
N SER A 450 3.39 8.90 -36.49
CA SER A 450 4.48 8.68 -35.52
C SER A 450 4.52 9.82 -34.51
N ALA A 451 4.55 9.48 -33.23
CA ALA A 451 4.74 10.41 -32.14
C ALA A 451 6.23 10.76 -32.05
N LEU A 452 6.56 11.96 -32.55
CA LEU A 452 7.92 12.48 -32.49
C LEU A 452 8.32 12.89 -31.07
N PRO A 453 9.62 12.89 -30.74
CA PRO A 453 10.10 13.40 -29.46
C PRO A 453 9.67 14.85 -29.23
N GLY A 454 9.15 15.12 -28.04
CA GLY A 454 8.68 16.45 -27.67
C GLY A 454 8.19 16.51 -26.22
N ALA A 455 7.63 17.65 -25.87
CA ALA A 455 7.11 17.96 -24.55
C ALA A 455 5.68 18.52 -24.61
N LEU A 456 5.15 18.93 -23.46
CA LEU A 456 3.81 19.51 -23.35
C LEU A 456 3.77 20.90 -23.99
N ALA A 457 2.84 21.10 -24.92
CA ALA A 457 2.62 22.40 -25.57
C ALA A 457 1.93 23.44 -24.66
N CYS A 458 1.48 23.05 -23.47
CA CYS A 458 0.85 23.97 -22.52
C CYS A 458 1.85 24.87 -21.78
N VAL A 459 3.14 24.55 -21.78
CA VAL A 459 4.21 25.44 -21.29
C VAL A 459 4.66 26.30 -22.47
N LYS A 460 4.10 27.51 -22.57
CA LYS A 460 4.25 28.36 -23.77
C LYS A 460 5.65 28.94 -23.92
N GLU A 461 6.35 29.06 -22.81
CA GLU A 461 7.69 29.66 -22.72
C GLU A 461 8.78 28.74 -23.27
N LEU A 462 8.46 27.47 -23.56
CA LEU A 462 9.41 26.47 -24.03
C LEU A 462 8.90 25.76 -25.30
N PRO A 463 9.79 25.40 -26.23
CA PRO A 463 9.40 24.65 -27.42
C PRO A 463 8.91 23.25 -27.04
N SER A 464 7.76 22.85 -27.57
CA SER A 464 7.15 21.52 -27.35
C SER A 464 7.70 20.44 -28.27
N ARG A 465 8.59 20.80 -29.20
CA ARG A 465 9.28 19.89 -30.12
C ARG A 465 10.77 20.12 -29.98
N PHE A 466 11.53 19.04 -29.96
CA PHE A 466 12.97 19.10 -29.76
C PHE A 466 13.70 19.09 -31.10
N GLU A 467 14.65 20.00 -31.26
CA GLU A 467 15.63 19.94 -32.35
C GLU A 467 16.74 18.96 -31.96
N LEU A 468 16.68 17.75 -32.51
CA LEU A 468 17.62 16.68 -32.19
C LEU A 468 18.58 16.47 -33.35
N SER A 469 19.89 16.40 -33.05
CA SER A 469 20.93 16.06 -34.02
C SER A 469 20.78 14.65 -34.58
N ASN A 470 20.26 13.72 -33.78
CA ASN A 470 19.92 12.37 -34.22
C ASN A 470 18.66 11.86 -33.50
N THR A 471 17.57 11.73 -34.25
CA THR A 471 16.26 11.28 -33.75
C THR A 471 16.18 9.78 -33.45
N THR A 472 17.12 8.98 -33.97
CA THR A 472 17.19 7.53 -33.71
C THR A 472 18.03 7.19 -32.47
N ASN A 473 18.68 8.18 -31.85
CA ASN A 473 19.45 7.99 -30.63
C ASN A 473 18.58 8.27 -29.38
N GLU A 474 18.28 7.22 -28.61
CA GLU A 474 17.46 7.30 -27.39
C GLU A 474 18.08 8.19 -26.30
N ALA A 475 19.41 8.18 -26.16
CA ALA A 475 20.09 9.02 -25.16
C ALA A 475 19.93 10.51 -25.48
N VAL A 476 20.05 10.89 -26.75
CA VAL A 476 19.84 12.27 -27.23
C VAL A 476 18.41 12.74 -26.97
N ARG A 477 17.42 11.87 -27.24
CA ARG A 477 15.99 12.15 -26.96
C ARG A 477 15.73 12.40 -25.47
N ARG A 478 16.26 11.54 -24.59
CA ARG A 478 16.08 11.65 -23.13
C ARG A 478 16.79 12.87 -22.57
N ALA A 479 17.99 13.18 -23.05
CA ALA A 479 18.72 14.38 -22.66
C ALA A 479 17.96 15.66 -23.03
N ALA A 480 17.33 15.72 -24.22
CA ALA A 480 16.51 16.86 -24.61
C ALA A 480 15.29 17.05 -23.71
N LEU A 481 14.58 15.96 -23.38
CA LEU A 481 13.46 16.02 -22.43
C LEU A 481 13.92 16.45 -21.02
N ALA A 482 15.06 15.93 -20.54
CA ALA A 482 15.61 16.31 -19.24
C ALA A 482 15.92 17.82 -19.19
N LYS A 483 16.58 18.35 -20.23
CA LYS A 483 16.87 19.79 -20.35
C LYS A 483 15.59 20.63 -20.34
N TRP A 484 14.55 20.19 -21.07
CA TRP A 484 13.26 20.88 -21.09
C TRP A 484 12.55 20.86 -19.72
N LEU A 485 12.59 19.73 -19.01
CA LEU A 485 12.00 19.60 -17.68
C LEU A 485 12.70 20.49 -16.67
N THR A 486 14.03 20.56 -16.70
CA THR A 486 14.83 21.35 -15.75
C THR A 486 15.09 22.78 -16.22
N ASP A 487 14.44 23.25 -17.29
CA ASP A 487 14.62 24.61 -17.78
C ASP A 487 14.07 25.61 -16.76
N THR A 488 14.81 26.70 -16.55
CA THR A 488 14.42 27.79 -15.62
C THR A 488 13.09 28.45 -15.99
N GLN A 489 12.69 28.41 -17.27
CA GLN A 489 11.41 28.92 -17.77
C GLN A 489 10.27 27.91 -17.60
N ASN A 490 10.55 26.66 -17.21
CA ASN A 490 9.53 25.66 -16.98
C ASN A 490 8.81 25.88 -15.64
N SER A 491 7.70 26.60 -15.64
CA SER A 491 6.98 26.93 -14.42
C SER A 491 6.33 25.72 -13.71
N LEU A 492 6.04 24.64 -14.43
CA LEU A 492 5.38 23.45 -13.86
C LEU A 492 6.34 22.64 -12.98
N THR A 493 7.58 22.45 -13.42
CA THR A 493 8.57 21.64 -12.69
C THR A 493 8.80 22.19 -11.29
N TRP A 494 9.07 23.50 -11.19
CA TRP A 494 9.42 24.15 -9.92
C TRP A 494 8.24 24.23 -8.95
N ARG A 495 7.04 24.58 -9.45
CA ARG A 495 5.82 24.58 -8.64
C ARG A 495 5.45 23.17 -8.17
N SER A 496 5.58 22.16 -9.04
CA SER A 496 5.21 20.79 -8.71
C SER A 496 6.10 20.20 -7.61
N ILE A 497 7.43 20.34 -7.71
CA ILE A 497 8.34 19.78 -6.70
C ILE A 497 8.18 20.46 -5.34
N VAL A 498 8.06 21.79 -5.30
CA VAL A 498 7.83 22.52 -4.06
C VAL A 498 6.50 22.14 -3.43
N ASN A 499 5.43 22.04 -4.21
CA ASN A 499 4.12 21.64 -3.69
C ASN A 499 4.14 20.22 -3.10
N ARG A 500 4.91 19.30 -3.67
CA ARG A 500 5.12 17.95 -3.12
C ARG A 500 5.91 17.99 -1.82
N VAL A 501 6.99 18.76 -1.75
CA VAL A 501 7.77 18.93 -0.51
C VAL A 501 6.90 19.54 0.59
N TRP A 502 6.09 20.54 0.25
CA TRP A 502 5.12 21.14 1.15
C TRP A 502 4.09 20.11 1.65
N HIS A 503 3.52 19.32 0.75
CA HIS A 503 2.56 18.27 1.10
C HIS A 503 3.11 17.28 2.13
N HIS A 504 4.35 16.83 2.00
CA HIS A 504 4.94 15.90 2.95
C HIS A 504 5.17 16.50 4.34
N HIS A 505 5.26 17.82 4.47
CA HIS A 505 5.39 18.50 5.76
C HIS A 505 4.04 18.82 6.40
N PHE A 506 3.02 19.17 5.62
CA PHE A 506 1.73 19.65 6.13
C PHE A 506 0.56 18.67 5.93
N GLY A 507 0.79 17.53 5.29
CA GLY A 507 -0.22 16.53 4.92
C GLY A 507 -1.09 16.91 3.72
N ARG A 508 -1.04 18.17 3.26
CA ARG A 508 -1.77 18.68 2.09
C ARG A 508 -0.89 19.67 1.33
N GLY A 509 -0.88 19.57 0.00
CA GLY A 509 -0.20 20.55 -0.85
C GLY A 509 -0.90 21.91 -0.84
N LEU A 510 -0.18 22.98 -1.19
CA LEU A 510 -0.76 24.28 -1.52
C LEU A 510 -1.77 24.15 -2.68
N VAL A 511 -1.46 23.28 -3.64
CA VAL A 511 -2.42 22.71 -4.59
C VAL A 511 -2.75 21.30 -4.13
N GLY A 512 -4.02 21.05 -3.80
CA GLY A 512 -4.49 19.76 -3.27
C GLY A 512 -4.31 18.59 -4.24
N THR A 513 -4.35 18.86 -5.55
CA THR A 513 -4.13 17.91 -6.63
C THR A 513 -2.65 17.85 -7.02
N LEU A 514 -1.85 17.07 -6.28
CA LEU A 514 -0.38 17.07 -6.38
C LEU A 514 0.20 16.81 -7.79
N ASN A 515 -0.53 16.09 -8.65
CA ASN A 515 -0.13 15.79 -10.03
C ASN A 515 -0.88 16.60 -11.09
N ASP A 516 -1.85 17.44 -10.70
CA ASP A 516 -2.66 18.18 -11.65
C ASP A 516 -2.66 19.67 -11.28
N PHE A 517 -1.87 20.42 -12.05
CA PHE A 517 -1.82 21.89 -12.03
C PHE A 517 -2.61 22.49 -13.22
N GLY A 518 -3.34 21.66 -13.97
CA GLY A 518 -4.17 22.06 -15.09
C GLY A 518 -5.59 22.43 -14.64
N HIS A 519 -6.49 22.57 -15.62
CA HIS A 519 -7.88 22.99 -15.37
C HIS A 519 -8.72 22.02 -14.55
N MET A 520 -8.32 20.74 -14.48
CA MET A 520 -8.99 19.72 -13.66
C MET A 520 -8.41 19.65 -12.24
N GLY A 521 -7.30 20.35 -11.99
CA GLY A 521 -6.68 20.50 -10.68
C GLY A 521 -7.37 21.54 -9.80
N GLU A 522 -7.04 21.51 -8.51
CA GLU A 522 -7.44 22.56 -7.57
C GLU A 522 -6.62 23.84 -7.78
N THR A 523 -7.23 24.99 -7.50
CA THR A 523 -6.47 26.24 -7.40
C THR A 523 -5.60 26.25 -6.14
N PRO A 524 -4.41 26.89 -6.19
CA PRO A 524 -3.55 27.02 -5.02
C PRO A 524 -4.26 27.76 -3.88
N SER A 525 -4.11 27.29 -2.64
CA SER A 525 -4.58 28.04 -1.46
C SER A 525 -3.81 29.35 -1.25
N HIS A 526 -2.50 29.33 -1.51
CA HIS A 526 -1.59 30.47 -1.37
C HIS A 526 -0.72 30.57 -2.64
N PRO A 527 -1.20 31.19 -3.73
CA PRO A 527 -0.50 31.22 -5.01
C PRO A 527 0.84 31.96 -4.94
N GLU A 528 0.90 33.10 -4.24
CA GLU A 528 2.13 33.88 -4.07
C GLU A 528 3.20 33.11 -3.30
N LEU A 529 2.81 32.37 -2.26
CA LEU A 529 3.73 31.52 -1.49
C LEU A 529 4.28 30.37 -2.34
N LEU A 530 3.42 29.73 -3.14
CA LEU A 530 3.83 28.67 -4.05
C LEU A 530 4.86 29.19 -5.07
N ASP A 531 4.60 30.36 -5.65
CA ASP A 531 5.48 30.98 -6.63
C ASP A 531 6.80 31.42 -6.02
N TRP A 532 6.77 32.03 -4.83
CA TRP A 532 7.96 32.42 -4.10
C TRP A 532 8.85 31.21 -3.78
N LEU A 533 8.28 30.15 -3.20
CA LEU A 533 9.04 28.93 -2.90
C LEU A 533 9.59 28.25 -4.17
N ALA A 534 8.84 28.27 -5.27
CA ALA A 534 9.28 27.72 -6.56
C ALA A 534 10.49 28.48 -7.12
N VAL A 535 10.47 29.82 -7.06
CA VAL A 535 11.58 30.69 -7.48
C VAL A 535 12.80 30.50 -6.58
N GLU A 536 12.62 30.53 -5.26
CA GLU A 536 13.70 30.30 -4.28
C GLU A 536 14.36 28.94 -4.48
N PHE A 537 13.57 27.88 -4.73
CA PHE A 537 14.13 26.56 -5.00
C PHE A 537 14.89 26.51 -6.33
N ARG A 538 14.34 27.10 -7.40
CA ARG A 538 14.96 27.13 -8.73
C ARG A 538 16.30 27.88 -8.71
N ASP A 539 16.33 29.06 -8.09
CA ASP A 539 17.44 30.00 -8.15
C ASP A 539 18.46 29.76 -7.00
N GLY A 540 18.01 29.20 -5.88
CA GLY A 540 18.83 28.85 -4.71
C GLY A 540 19.65 27.55 -4.85
N GLY A 541 19.96 27.13 -6.08
CA GLY A 541 20.78 25.93 -6.33
C GLY A 541 20.05 24.60 -6.15
N GLN A 542 18.71 24.59 -6.18
CA GLN A 542 17.87 23.39 -6.27
C GLN A 542 18.11 22.38 -5.14
N SER A 543 18.49 22.88 -3.96
CA SER A 543 18.80 22.07 -2.80
C SER A 543 17.53 21.74 -2.01
N LEU A 544 17.08 20.48 -2.10
CA LEU A 544 15.97 19.99 -1.29
C LEU A 544 16.21 20.21 0.21
N LYS A 545 17.46 20.08 0.68
CA LYS A 545 17.81 20.33 2.08
C LYS A 545 17.56 21.78 2.50
N GLN A 546 17.90 22.75 1.64
CA GLN A 546 17.63 24.17 1.92
C GLN A 546 16.13 24.46 1.91
N LEU A 547 15.38 23.90 0.95
CA LEU A 547 13.92 24.01 0.91
C LEU A 547 13.26 23.41 2.16
N HIS A 548 13.66 22.20 2.58
CA HIS A 548 13.17 21.61 3.82
C HIS A 548 13.51 22.50 5.02
N ARG A 549 14.74 23.01 5.13
CA ARG A 549 15.15 23.93 6.21
C ARG A 549 14.27 25.18 6.25
N MET A 550 14.02 25.80 5.10
CA MET A 550 13.19 26.99 4.99
C MET A 550 11.76 26.74 5.51
N ILE A 551 11.18 25.60 5.13
CA ILE A 551 9.83 25.21 5.57
C ILE A 551 9.82 24.92 7.09
N VAL A 552 10.71 24.06 7.60
CA VAL A 552 10.68 23.63 9.01
C VAL A 552 11.06 24.74 10.00
N MET A 553 11.78 25.77 9.54
CA MET A 553 12.12 26.94 10.35
C MET A 553 11.03 28.04 10.30
N SER A 554 10.02 27.90 9.44
CA SER A 554 8.91 28.87 9.35
C SER A 554 8.08 28.92 10.64
N GLU A 555 7.39 30.03 10.88
CA GLU A 555 6.41 30.11 11.97
C GLU A 555 5.23 29.17 11.71
N THR A 556 4.82 29.02 10.45
CA THR A 556 3.72 28.13 10.02
C THR A 556 3.97 26.68 10.39
N TYR A 557 5.18 26.15 10.16
CA TYR A 557 5.52 24.77 10.53
C TYR A 557 5.62 24.58 12.05
N ARG A 558 6.02 25.62 12.78
CA ARG A 558 6.19 25.59 14.25
C ARG A 558 4.89 25.86 15.03
N GLN A 559 3.75 25.98 14.35
CA GLN A 559 2.45 26.08 15.02
C GLN A 559 2.14 24.79 15.82
N SER A 560 1.34 24.91 16.88
CA SER A 560 0.86 23.74 17.63
C SER A 560 -0.33 23.08 16.91
N ALA A 561 -0.45 21.76 17.03
CA ALA A 561 -1.64 21.01 16.62
C ALA A 561 -2.78 21.12 17.65
N GLU A 562 -2.47 21.45 18.91
CA GLU A 562 -3.47 21.66 19.96
C GLU A 562 -4.10 23.05 19.85
N ARG A 563 -5.44 23.13 19.89
CA ARG A 563 -6.15 24.39 20.13
C ARG A 563 -7.30 24.12 21.10
N GLY A 564 -7.21 24.67 22.32
CA GLY A 564 -8.38 24.69 23.20
C GLY A 564 -8.21 24.95 24.70
N ALA A 565 -7.07 24.70 25.35
CA ALA A 565 -6.97 24.92 26.81
C ALA A 565 -6.73 26.40 27.17
N ARG A 566 -5.78 27.08 26.50
CA ARG A 566 -5.40 28.46 26.88
C ARG A 566 -6.45 29.54 26.58
N SER A 567 -7.41 29.28 25.69
CA SER A 567 -8.52 30.23 25.44
C SER A 567 -9.76 29.95 26.27
N ALA A 568 -9.86 28.77 26.90
CA ALA A 568 -10.95 28.43 27.82
C ALA A 568 -10.61 28.82 29.28
N GLU A 569 -9.33 28.78 29.67
CA GLU A 569 -8.86 29.17 31.01
C GLU A 569 -8.82 30.68 31.25
N ARG A 570 -8.92 31.50 30.20
CA ARG A 570 -9.13 32.97 30.34
C ARG A 570 -10.60 33.35 30.60
N LYS A 571 -11.38 32.46 31.20
CA LYS A 571 -12.70 32.77 31.77
C LYS A 571 -12.62 33.38 33.17
N ASP A 572 -11.53 33.15 33.91
CA ASP A 572 -11.43 33.52 35.33
C ASP A 572 -10.59 34.78 35.61
N GLN A 573 -10.12 35.50 34.58
CA GLN A 573 -9.59 36.85 34.77
C GLN A 573 -10.73 37.88 34.68
N PRO A 574 -10.98 38.67 35.75
CA PRO A 574 -11.93 39.77 35.67
C PRO A 574 -11.48 40.73 34.56
N PRO A 575 -12.43 41.34 33.82
CA PRO A 575 -12.09 42.25 32.74
C PRO A 575 -11.33 43.46 33.32
N ASP A 576 -10.11 43.70 32.82
CA ASP A 576 -9.44 44.97 33.01
C ASP A 576 -10.35 46.08 32.47
N SER A 577 -10.79 46.98 33.34
CA SER A 577 -11.79 48.03 33.10
C SER A 577 -11.34 49.13 32.12
N ASN A 578 -10.18 49.00 31.47
CA ASN A 578 -9.58 50.05 30.64
C ASN A 578 -9.29 49.64 29.18
N SER A 579 -9.81 48.49 28.70
CA SER A 579 -9.72 48.13 27.28
C SER A 579 -11.05 48.40 26.58
N SER A 580 -11.14 49.53 25.87
CA SER A 580 -12.28 49.92 25.03
C SER A 580 -12.32 49.20 23.67
N ALA A 581 -11.57 48.12 23.49
CA ALA A 581 -11.64 47.31 22.28
C ALA A 581 -12.89 46.40 22.36
N PRO A 582 -13.84 46.49 21.42
CA PRO A 582 -14.97 45.58 21.40
C PRO A 582 -14.44 44.14 21.31
N ARG A 583 -14.94 43.26 22.19
CA ARG A 583 -14.76 41.80 22.08
C ARG A 583 -15.39 41.35 20.77
N SER A 584 -14.65 41.48 19.67
CA SER A 584 -15.07 40.95 18.38
C SER A 584 -15.36 39.46 18.57
N GLU A 585 -16.50 39.00 18.10
CA GLU A 585 -16.85 37.59 17.98
C GLU A 585 -15.69 36.83 17.30
N PHE A 586 -14.75 36.30 18.07
CA PHE A 586 -13.72 35.43 17.56
C PHE A 586 -14.42 34.12 17.20
N ARG A 587 -14.92 34.04 15.97
CA ARG A 587 -15.48 32.81 15.39
C ARG A 587 -14.43 31.72 15.52
N VAL A 588 -14.85 30.56 16.02
CA VAL A 588 -13.98 29.38 16.13
C VAL A 588 -13.41 29.11 14.74
N PRO A 589 -12.08 29.16 14.51
CA PRO A 589 -11.53 29.11 13.16
C PRO A 589 -11.88 27.85 12.36
N SER A 590 -12.25 26.75 13.03
CA SER A 590 -12.81 25.55 12.39
C SER A 590 -14.18 25.76 11.73
N LEU A 591 -14.94 26.81 12.11
CA LEU A 591 -16.18 27.19 11.45
C LEU A 591 -15.94 27.95 10.13
N ILE A 592 -14.75 28.53 9.96
CA ILE A 592 -14.36 29.26 8.75
C ILE A 592 -13.57 28.33 7.82
N ASP A 593 -12.65 27.54 8.39
CA ASP A 593 -11.73 26.68 7.67
C ASP A 593 -11.54 25.36 8.45
N ALA A 594 -12.54 24.48 8.34
CA ALA A 594 -12.55 23.17 9.02
C ALA A 594 -11.38 22.29 8.56
N ASP A 595 -11.03 22.36 7.28
CA ASP A 595 -9.98 21.57 6.65
C ASP A 595 -8.56 22.10 6.93
N ASN A 596 -8.44 23.22 7.65
CA ASN A 596 -7.18 23.89 7.93
C ASN A 596 -6.38 24.22 6.65
N ARG A 597 -7.08 24.57 5.56
CA ARG A 597 -6.52 24.97 4.26
C ARG A 597 -5.73 26.28 4.36
N LEU A 598 -6.09 27.14 5.30
CA LEU A 598 -5.45 28.43 5.60
C LEU A 598 -4.39 28.32 6.71
N LEU A 599 -4.07 27.10 7.17
CA LEU A 599 -2.91 26.82 8.04
C LEU A 599 -2.92 27.62 9.34
N TRP A 600 -4.06 27.60 10.05
CA TRP A 600 -4.24 28.27 11.34
C TRP A 600 -3.78 27.43 12.55
N ARG A 601 -3.42 26.17 12.32
CA ARG A 601 -2.76 25.24 13.25
C ARG A 601 -1.89 24.23 12.49
N MET A 602 -1.10 23.43 13.20
CA MET A 602 -0.48 22.25 12.59
C MET A 602 -1.51 21.12 12.43
N ASN A 603 -1.42 20.38 11.33
CA ASN A 603 -2.24 19.19 11.09
C ASN A 603 -1.65 18.01 11.81
N ARG A 604 -2.42 17.18 12.50
CA ARG A 604 -1.93 15.87 12.97
C ARG A 604 -1.71 14.96 11.76
N THR A 605 -0.54 14.36 11.65
CA THR A 605 -0.20 13.46 10.54
C THR A 605 0.08 12.07 11.08
N ARG A 606 -0.56 11.08 10.46
CA ARG A 606 -0.25 9.68 10.71
C ARG A 606 1.08 9.34 10.05
N LEU A 607 1.89 8.52 10.69
CA LEU A 607 3.09 7.95 10.08
C LEU A 607 2.72 7.03 8.91
N ASP A 608 3.47 7.15 7.82
CA ASP A 608 3.41 6.24 6.68
C ASP A 608 3.95 4.85 7.06
N ALA A 609 3.59 3.80 6.32
CA ALA A 609 4.02 2.42 6.58
C ALA A 609 5.53 2.27 6.79
N GLU A 610 6.35 2.92 5.94
CA GLU A 610 7.81 2.92 6.05
C GLU A 610 8.30 3.61 7.32
N CYS A 611 7.65 4.72 7.70
CA CYS A 611 7.98 5.45 8.92
C CYS A 611 7.60 4.66 10.17
N VAL A 612 6.44 3.99 10.19
CA VAL A 612 6.04 3.09 11.28
C VAL A 612 7.06 1.98 11.45
N ARG A 613 7.42 1.29 10.37
CA ARG A 613 8.44 0.23 10.41
C ARG A 613 9.78 0.76 10.89
N ASP A 614 10.28 1.85 10.32
CA ASP A 614 11.58 2.43 10.69
C ASP A 614 11.58 2.92 12.14
N ALA A 615 10.47 3.46 12.65
CA ALA A 615 10.33 3.84 14.05
C ALA A 615 10.41 2.62 14.98
N VAL A 616 9.75 1.51 14.66
CA VAL A 616 9.84 0.26 15.43
C VAL A 616 11.29 -0.25 15.50
N VAL A 617 12.00 -0.27 14.37
CA VAL A 617 13.42 -0.69 14.34
C VAL A 617 14.30 0.29 15.12
N ALA A 618 14.05 1.60 15.01
CA ALA A 618 14.78 2.63 15.75
C ALA A 618 14.61 2.49 17.26
N VAL A 619 13.38 2.34 17.75
CA VAL A 619 13.08 2.19 19.18
C VAL A 619 13.68 0.90 19.73
N SER A 620 13.70 -0.19 18.94
CA SER A 620 14.38 -1.44 19.32
C SER A 620 15.91 -1.31 19.45
N GLY A 621 16.49 -0.19 19.01
CA GLY A 621 17.94 0.05 19.06
C GLY A 621 18.72 -0.68 17.98
N ARG A 622 18.04 -1.19 16.94
CA ARG A 622 18.65 -2.03 15.90
C ARG A 622 18.80 -1.34 14.56
N LEU A 623 18.34 -0.09 14.40
CA LEU A 623 18.35 0.62 13.12
C LEU A 623 19.77 0.81 12.57
N ASP A 624 20.03 0.28 11.38
CA ASP A 624 21.26 0.52 10.61
C ASP A 624 21.08 1.74 9.69
N LEU A 625 21.85 2.80 9.96
CA LEU A 625 21.83 4.07 9.23
C LEU A 625 22.75 4.11 7.99
N ARG A 626 23.41 2.99 7.66
CA ARG A 626 24.27 2.90 6.48
C ARG A 626 23.53 3.26 5.19
N MET A 627 24.09 4.20 4.44
CA MET A 627 23.56 4.66 3.16
C MET A 627 24.17 3.92 1.97
N GLY A 628 23.42 3.83 0.87
CA GLY A 628 23.88 3.24 -0.39
C GLY A 628 24.01 1.72 -0.37
N GLY A 629 24.67 1.14 -1.38
CA GLY A 629 24.85 -0.31 -1.48
C GLY A 629 23.56 -1.09 -1.86
N PRO A 630 23.66 -2.42 -1.95
CA PRO A 630 22.52 -3.26 -2.33
C PRO A 630 21.40 -3.19 -1.30
N SER A 631 20.18 -3.39 -1.78
CA SER A 631 18.98 -3.45 -0.93
C SER A 631 18.93 -4.73 -0.09
N ASP A 632 18.35 -4.65 1.10
CA ASP A 632 18.11 -5.80 1.97
C ASP A 632 16.88 -6.58 1.45
N ARG A 633 17.11 -7.84 1.10
CA ARG A 633 16.03 -8.76 0.76
C ARG A 633 15.45 -9.36 2.04
N GLN A 634 14.25 -8.91 2.40
CA GLN A 634 13.58 -9.27 3.65
C GLN A 634 12.54 -10.38 3.46
N PHE A 635 12.88 -11.34 2.61
CA PHE A 635 12.02 -12.44 2.24
C PHE A 635 12.82 -13.52 1.55
N ASP A 636 12.27 -14.72 1.52
CA ASP A 636 12.81 -15.80 0.71
C ASP A 636 12.19 -15.82 -0.68
N LEU A 637 13.02 -16.11 -1.68
CA LEU A 637 12.58 -16.32 -3.06
C LEU A 637 12.43 -17.79 -3.37
N GLN A 638 11.33 -18.13 -4.04
CA GLN A 638 11.13 -19.45 -4.63
C GLN A 638 10.82 -19.32 -6.12
N PRO A 639 11.26 -20.30 -6.95
CA PRO A 639 10.91 -20.33 -8.36
C PRO A 639 9.38 -20.27 -8.56
N GLY A 640 8.94 -19.32 -9.38
CA GLY A 640 7.54 -19.19 -9.79
C GLY A 640 7.12 -20.25 -10.82
N ILE A 641 5.81 -20.38 -11.05
CA ILE A 641 5.27 -21.18 -12.18
C ILE A 641 5.42 -20.39 -13.51
N HIS A 642 5.56 -19.07 -13.41
CA HIS A 642 5.87 -18.15 -14.51
C HIS A 642 7.14 -17.36 -14.19
N VAL A 643 7.43 -16.30 -14.95
CA VAL A 643 8.61 -15.44 -14.77
C VAL A 643 8.63 -14.75 -13.40
N THR A 644 7.46 -14.49 -12.79
CA THR A 644 7.37 -13.85 -11.48
C THR A 644 7.62 -14.86 -10.35
N PRO A 645 8.62 -14.63 -9.48
CA PRO A 645 8.94 -15.56 -8.38
C PRO A 645 7.88 -15.51 -7.27
N LYS A 646 7.84 -16.55 -6.45
CA LYS A 646 7.06 -16.53 -5.21
C LYS A 646 7.90 -15.93 -4.09
N ILE A 647 7.32 -14.98 -3.37
CA ILE A 647 7.95 -14.26 -2.26
C ILE A 647 7.30 -14.70 -0.97
N ASP A 648 8.12 -14.97 0.04
CA ASP A 648 7.64 -15.32 1.38
C ASP A 648 8.32 -14.44 2.43
N TYR A 649 7.60 -13.41 2.88
CA TYR A 649 8.05 -12.48 3.90
C TYR A 649 8.08 -13.13 5.30
N ALA A 650 7.27 -14.16 5.57
CA ALA A 650 7.18 -14.79 6.89
C ALA A 650 8.38 -15.69 7.23
N LYS A 651 9.11 -16.16 6.23
CA LYS A 651 10.36 -16.92 6.43
C LYS A 651 11.56 -16.07 6.83
N PHE A 652 11.46 -14.76 6.67
CA PHE A 652 12.58 -13.89 6.94
C PHE A 652 13.01 -13.99 8.40
N ASP A 653 14.30 -14.27 8.64
CA ASP A 653 14.83 -14.31 10.01
C ASP A 653 14.90 -12.89 10.58
N LEU A 654 13.93 -12.56 11.44
CA LEU A 654 13.84 -11.27 12.13
C LEU A 654 15.02 -11.01 13.10
N ASN A 655 15.83 -12.03 13.42
CA ASN A 655 17.05 -11.89 14.22
C ASN A 655 18.25 -11.45 13.41
N SER A 656 18.19 -11.63 12.09
CA SER A 656 19.27 -11.30 11.17
C SER A 656 19.73 -9.85 11.31
N ASP A 657 20.96 -9.61 10.88
CA ASP A 657 21.47 -8.24 10.64
C ASP A 657 20.79 -7.61 9.43
N LEU A 658 20.30 -8.44 8.49
CA LEU A 658 19.48 -8.00 7.38
C LEU A 658 18.16 -7.45 7.91
N GLY A 659 17.61 -6.45 7.22
CA GLY A 659 16.31 -5.88 7.58
C GLY A 659 16.35 -4.87 8.72
N ARG A 660 17.54 -4.53 9.22
CA ARG A 660 17.74 -3.46 10.18
C ARG A 660 17.84 -2.08 9.53
N ARG A 661 18.02 -2.02 8.21
CA ARG A 661 18.16 -0.76 7.48
C ARG A 661 16.82 -0.04 7.33
N ARG A 662 16.92 1.27 7.08
CA ARG A 662 15.77 2.11 6.71
C ARG A 662 14.99 1.51 5.55
N SER A 663 13.66 1.70 5.57
CA SER A 663 12.73 1.08 4.64
C SER A 663 12.99 1.44 3.16
N VAL A 664 13.67 2.56 2.91
CA VAL A 664 14.13 2.96 1.56
C VAL A 664 15.15 2.00 0.94
N TYR A 665 15.85 1.19 1.73
CA TYR A 665 16.82 0.20 1.27
C TYR A 665 16.25 -1.20 1.18
N ARG A 666 14.92 -1.36 1.24
CA ARG A 666 14.27 -2.66 1.13
C ARG A 666 14.21 -3.08 -0.33
N PHE A 667 14.50 -4.34 -0.59
CA PHE A 667 14.16 -4.93 -1.87
C PHE A 667 12.64 -5.09 -1.93
N LEU A 668 12.01 -4.66 -3.03
CA LEU A 668 10.58 -4.83 -3.27
C LEU A 668 10.31 -5.38 -4.66
N PHE A 669 9.29 -6.23 -4.78
CA PHE A 669 8.73 -6.60 -6.07
C PHE A 669 7.52 -5.70 -6.34
N ARG A 670 7.55 -4.99 -7.47
CA ARG A 670 6.53 -3.97 -7.78
C ARG A 670 5.09 -4.50 -7.79
N THR A 671 4.90 -5.77 -8.15
CA THR A 671 3.59 -6.42 -8.28
C THR A 671 3.24 -7.32 -7.09
N LEU A 672 4.11 -7.42 -6.08
CA LEU A 672 3.94 -8.31 -4.93
C LEU A 672 4.30 -7.56 -3.64
N PRO A 673 3.33 -6.82 -3.07
CA PRO A 673 3.56 -6.02 -1.88
C PRO A 673 3.85 -6.89 -0.66
N ASP A 674 4.51 -6.30 0.33
CA ASP A 674 4.66 -6.89 1.67
C ASP A 674 3.32 -6.75 2.43
N PRO A 675 2.72 -7.85 2.92
CA PRO A 675 1.41 -7.81 3.59
C PRO A 675 1.35 -6.87 4.81
N PHE A 676 2.43 -6.79 5.61
CA PHE A 676 2.48 -5.89 6.76
C PHE A 676 2.47 -4.43 6.31
N MET A 677 3.24 -4.12 5.27
CA MET A 677 3.31 -2.77 4.70
C MET A 677 2.01 -2.37 4.00
N GLU A 678 1.44 -3.28 3.21
CA GLU A 678 0.17 -3.08 2.51
C GLU A 678 -0.96 -2.80 3.50
N THR A 679 -1.01 -3.54 4.61
CA THR A 679 -2.00 -3.29 5.66
C THR A 679 -1.89 -1.87 6.22
N LEU A 680 -0.68 -1.31 6.30
CA LEU A 680 -0.39 0.05 6.75
C LEU A 680 -0.50 1.12 5.63
N ASP A 681 -1.24 0.83 4.55
CA ASP A 681 -1.45 1.69 3.38
C ASP A 681 -0.17 2.02 2.58
N CYS A 682 0.84 1.13 2.58
CA CYS A 682 2.01 1.30 1.71
C CYS A 682 1.57 1.31 0.23
N PRO A 683 1.99 2.30 -0.57
CA PRO A 683 1.57 2.39 -1.97
C PRO A 683 2.08 1.20 -2.79
N SER A 684 1.27 0.77 -3.76
CA SER A 684 1.67 -0.30 -4.68
C SER A 684 2.82 0.15 -5.59
N GLY A 685 3.82 -0.71 -5.76
CA GLY A 685 5.03 -0.40 -6.53
C GLY A 685 4.82 -0.36 -8.05
N ASP A 686 3.65 -0.77 -8.54
CA ASP A 686 3.25 -0.76 -9.95
C ASP A 686 2.34 0.43 -10.32
N GLN A 687 1.93 1.25 -9.35
CA GLN A 687 1.06 2.40 -9.56
C GLN A 687 1.73 3.72 -9.19
N ILE A 688 1.35 4.79 -9.89
CA ILE A 688 1.77 6.15 -9.54
C ILE A 688 0.89 6.63 -8.39
N THR A 689 1.49 6.88 -7.23
CA THR A 689 0.77 7.35 -6.03
C THR A 689 1.26 8.74 -5.63
N PRO A 690 0.63 9.83 -6.12
CA PRO A 690 1.09 11.17 -5.83
C PRO A 690 0.76 11.64 -4.41
N ALA A 691 -0.40 11.22 -3.88
CA ALA A 691 -0.81 11.42 -2.50
C ALA A 691 -1.01 10.05 -1.86
N ARG A 692 -0.47 9.86 -0.66
CA ARG A 692 -0.66 8.62 0.10
C ARG A 692 -2.01 8.66 0.81
N THR A 693 -2.71 7.53 0.82
CA THR A 693 -3.93 7.35 1.61
C THR A 693 -3.54 6.96 3.02
N ASN A 694 -4.09 7.64 4.01
CA ASN A 694 -3.95 7.25 5.41
C ASN A 694 -5.31 6.77 5.92
N SER A 695 -5.40 5.49 6.23
CA SER A 695 -6.58 4.86 6.81
C SER A 695 -6.38 4.68 8.32
N VAL A 696 -7.47 4.55 9.06
CA VAL A 696 -7.47 4.09 10.45
C VAL A 696 -8.44 2.93 10.51
N THR A 697 -7.90 1.71 10.46
CA THR A 697 -8.72 0.50 10.36
C THR A 697 -8.39 -0.47 11.49
N VAL A 698 -9.34 -1.33 11.82
CA VAL A 698 -9.13 -2.40 12.81
C VAL A 698 -8.03 -3.36 12.35
N GLN A 699 -7.91 -3.60 11.05
CA GLN A 699 -6.85 -4.44 10.46
C GLN A 699 -5.45 -3.89 10.76
N GLN A 700 -5.26 -2.58 10.71
CA GLN A 700 -3.98 -1.95 11.05
C GLN A 700 -3.64 -2.08 12.52
N ALA A 701 -4.61 -1.84 13.40
CA ALA A 701 -4.44 -2.08 14.83
C ALA A 701 -4.11 -3.55 15.10
N LEU A 702 -4.80 -4.49 14.45
CA LEU A 702 -4.55 -5.92 14.59
C LEU A 702 -3.20 -6.35 14.00
N ALA A 703 -2.71 -5.71 12.93
CA ALA A 703 -1.38 -5.97 12.38
C ALA A 703 -0.30 -5.47 13.34
N LEU A 704 -0.43 -4.24 13.85
CA LEU A 704 0.48 -3.72 14.88
C LEU A 704 0.42 -4.53 16.17
N TRP A 705 -0.70 -5.18 16.46
CA TRP A 705 -0.77 -6.08 17.58
C TRP A 705 -0.07 -7.39 17.21
N ASN A 706 -0.47 -8.09 16.16
CA ASN A 706 -0.18 -9.52 15.98
C ASN A 706 0.98 -9.86 15.03
N ASP A 707 1.50 -8.90 14.27
CA ASP A 707 2.55 -9.20 13.30
C ASP A 707 3.85 -9.68 14.00
N ALA A 708 4.47 -10.70 13.43
CA ALA A 708 5.70 -11.29 13.97
C ALA A 708 6.85 -10.27 14.03
N PHE A 709 6.91 -9.35 13.06
CA PHE A 709 7.85 -8.23 13.08
C PHE A 709 7.68 -7.39 14.34
N ILE A 710 6.44 -7.00 14.66
CA ILE A 710 6.17 -6.17 15.85
C ILE A 710 6.46 -6.95 17.14
N ALA A 711 5.93 -8.17 17.26
CA ALA A 711 6.13 -8.99 18.45
C ALA A 711 7.63 -9.19 18.75
N ARG A 712 8.42 -9.53 17.71
CA ARG A 712 9.87 -9.73 17.89
C ARG A 712 10.60 -8.43 18.22
N HIS A 713 10.22 -7.30 17.64
CA HIS A 713 10.82 -6.01 17.99
C HIS A 713 10.43 -5.55 19.40
N CYS A 714 9.25 -5.90 19.90
CA CYS A 714 8.88 -5.65 21.30
C CYS A 714 9.79 -6.38 22.29
N GLU A 715 10.20 -7.61 21.97
CA GLU A 715 11.18 -8.36 22.77
C GLU A 715 12.55 -7.69 22.75
N PHE A 716 12.99 -7.18 21.59
CA PHE A 716 14.23 -6.41 21.49
C PHE A 716 14.16 -5.09 22.27
N ILE A 717 13.03 -4.38 22.23
CA ILE A 717 12.80 -3.16 23.00
C ILE A 717 12.85 -3.46 24.51
N ALA A 718 12.18 -4.51 24.96
CA ALA A 718 12.19 -4.92 26.38
C ALA A 718 13.61 -5.25 26.85
N ALA A 719 14.36 -6.07 26.10
CA ALA A 719 15.75 -6.41 26.44
C ALA A 719 16.66 -5.18 26.47
N ARG A 720 16.43 -4.20 25.57
CA ARG A 720 17.13 -2.91 25.58
C ARG A 720 16.82 -2.11 26.85
N ILE A 721 15.54 -2.00 27.22
CA ILE A 721 15.10 -1.26 28.41
C ILE A 721 15.70 -1.87 29.68
N GLU A 722 15.63 -3.18 29.83
CA GLU A 722 16.22 -3.90 30.98
C GLU A 722 17.72 -3.60 31.10
N LYS A 723 18.46 -3.71 29.98
CA LYS A 723 19.89 -3.41 29.95
C LYS A 723 20.19 -1.95 30.33
N GLU A 724 19.44 -1.00 29.78
CA GLU A 724 19.65 0.43 30.05
C GLU A 724 19.32 0.80 31.51
N VAL A 725 18.23 0.30 32.07
CA VAL A 725 17.86 0.57 33.48
C VAL A 725 18.88 -0.05 34.43
N LEU A 726 19.27 -1.30 34.23
CA LEU A 726 20.29 -1.97 35.06
C LEU A 726 21.65 -1.25 35.02
N SER A 727 22.01 -0.66 33.88
CA SER A 727 23.25 0.11 33.74
C SER A 727 23.24 1.44 34.51
N ARG A 728 22.05 2.04 34.70
CA ARG A 728 21.87 3.35 35.35
C ARG A 728 21.65 3.26 36.86
N GLN A 729 21.11 2.14 37.34
CA GLN A 729 20.80 1.93 38.76
C GLN A 729 21.22 0.54 39.24
N PRO A 730 22.53 0.22 39.30
CA PRO A 730 23.02 -1.09 39.74
C PRO A 730 22.70 -1.41 41.22
N SER A 731 22.28 -0.42 42.01
CA SER A 731 22.05 -0.51 43.46
C SER A 731 20.59 -0.25 43.91
N ALA A 732 19.61 -0.20 43.00
CA ALA A 732 18.20 -0.05 43.39
C ALA A 732 17.60 -1.41 43.85
N VAL A 733 17.58 -1.64 45.16
CA VAL A 733 17.16 -2.89 45.83
C VAL A 733 15.63 -2.99 46.04
N GLU A 734 14.84 -2.00 45.61
CA GLU A 734 13.38 -2.07 45.70
C GLU A 734 12.75 -2.45 44.35
N SER A 735 12.10 -3.63 44.32
CA SER A 735 11.45 -4.19 43.12
C SER A 735 10.45 -3.23 42.46
N ILE A 736 9.72 -2.42 43.26
CA ILE A 736 8.71 -1.46 42.76
C ILE A 736 9.38 -0.27 42.03
N SER A 737 10.48 0.26 42.57
CA SER A 737 11.21 1.37 41.94
C SER A 737 11.80 0.94 40.58
N LEU A 738 12.25 -0.31 40.49
CA LEU A 738 12.84 -0.85 39.25
C LEU A 738 11.79 -1.01 38.14
N VAL A 739 10.59 -1.51 38.47
CA VAL A 739 9.50 -1.64 37.48
C VAL A 739 9.06 -0.26 36.98
N ASN A 740 8.89 0.72 37.87
CA ASN A 740 8.53 2.07 37.46
C ASN A 740 9.58 2.72 36.55
N ALA A 741 10.88 2.46 36.80
CA ALA A 741 11.96 2.93 35.93
C ALA A 741 11.91 2.27 34.53
N HIS A 742 11.57 0.98 34.44
CA HIS A 742 11.36 0.31 33.15
C HIS A 742 10.18 0.92 32.38
N ILE A 743 9.06 1.19 33.06
CA ILE A 743 7.87 1.79 32.44
C ILE A 743 8.15 3.22 31.96
N ASP A 744 8.76 4.07 32.79
CA ASP A 744 9.12 5.43 32.38
C ASP A 744 10.06 5.42 31.18
N LEU A 745 11.06 4.53 31.16
CA LEU A 745 11.94 4.40 30.00
C LEU A 745 11.20 3.88 28.76
N ALA A 746 10.28 2.92 28.90
CA ALA A 746 9.46 2.42 27.79
C ALA A 746 8.63 3.54 27.15
N VAL A 747 7.94 4.33 27.97
CA VAL A 747 7.11 5.46 27.50
C VAL A 747 7.98 6.55 26.86
N ARG A 748 9.15 6.87 27.44
CA ARG A 748 10.08 7.83 26.83
C ARG A 748 10.66 7.37 25.49
N LEU A 749 10.99 6.09 25.38
CA LEU A 749 11.56 5.54 24.14
C LEU A 749 10.52 5.44 23.02
N ILE A 750 9.28 5.04 23.35
CA ILE A 750 8.24 4.80 22.35
C ILE A 750 7.40 6.05 22.05
N LEU A 751 7.01 6.80 23.09
CA LEU A 751 6.09 7.96 22.99
C LEU A 751 6.80 9.31 23.17
N CYS A 752 8.12 9.33 23.37
CA CYS A 752 8.93 10.56 23.45
C CYS A 752 8.52 11.54 24.58
N ARG A 753 7.88 11.05 25.64
CA ARG A 753 7.49 11.83 26.83
C ARG A 753 7.62 11.01 28.12
N PRO A 754 7.60 11.62 29.32
CA PRO A 754 7.50 10.85 30.57
C PRO A 754 6.16 10.11 30.68
N ALA A 755 6.16 9.01 31.43
CA ALA A 755 4.92 8.37 31.87
C ALA A 755 4.22 9.26 32.92
N THR A 756 2.89 9.33 32.85
CA THR A 756 2.08 9.94 33.93
C THR A 756 1.94 8.98 35.11
N ASP A 757 1.59 9.49 36.31
CA ASP A 757 1.40 8.63 37.49
C ASP A 757 0.35 7.51 37.29
N PRO A 758 -0.81 7.76 36.62
CA PRO A 758 -1.75 6.69 36.30
C PRO A 758 -1.18 5.66 35.33
N GLU A 759 -0.51 6.11 34.26
CA GLU A 759 0.12 5.19 33.29
C GLU A 759 1.21 4.36 33.94
N SER A 760 2.05 4.97 34.80
CA SER A 760 3.09 4.24 35.51
C SER A 760 2.49 3.13 36.37
N ARG A 761 1.40 3.41 37.09
CA ARG A 761 0.69 2.42 37.91
C ARG A 761 0.09 1.29 37.06
N ASP A 762 -0.70 1.64 36.05
CA ASP A 762 -1.46 0.68 35.24
C ASP A 762 -0.54 -0.19 34.37
N LEU A 763 0.48 0.41 33.77
CA LEU A 763 1.47 -0.31 32.97
C LEU A 763 2.40 -1.17 33.83
N SER A 764 2.75 -0.73 35.05
CA SER A 764 3.50 -1.56 36.00
C SER A 764 2.70 -2.80 36.43
N GLU A 765 1.40 -2.64 36.72
CA GLU A 765 0.52 -3.77 36.99
C GLU A 765 0.42 -4.71 35.78
N TYR A 766 0.25 -4.17 34.57
CA TYR A 766 0.21 -4.96 33.35
C TYR A 766 1.53 -5.70 33.09
N ALA A 767 2.68 -5.04 33.27
CA ALA A 767 4.01 -5.62 33.13
C ALA A 767 4.22 -6.80 34.09
N SER A 768 3.72 -6.70 35.32
CA SER A 768 3.83 -7.77 36.31
C SER A 768 3.10 -9.05 35.88
N LYS A 769 1.99 -8.92 35.14
CA LYS A 769 1.17 -10.04 34.67
C LYS A 769 1.63 -10.59 33.32
N HIS A 770 2.11 -9.72 32.43
CA HIS A 770 2.33 -10.06 31.02
C HIS A 770 3.76 -9.79 30.51
N GLY A 771 4.64 -9.22 31.33
CA GLY A 771 6.00 -8.87 30.97
C GLY A 771 6.13 -7.56 30.17
N LEU A 772 7.35 -7.02 30.16
CA LEU A 772 7.66 -5.72 29.55
C LEU A 772 7.49 -5.70 28.03
N ALA A 773 7.73 -6.81 27.34
CA ALA A 773 7.52 -6.91 25.89
C ALA A 773 6.05 -6.64 25.51
N ASN A 774 5.09 -7.10 26.32
CA ASN A 774 3.67 -6.83 26.05
C ASN A 774 3.28 -5.38 26.38
N VAL A 775 3.94 -4.72 27.33
CA VAL A 775 3.81 -3.26 27.52
C VAL A 775 4.28 -2.52 26.27
N CYS A 776 5.45 -2.88 25.74
CA CYS A 776 5.98 -2.27 24.52
C CYS A 776 5.00 -2.43 23.34
N ARG A 777 4.39 -3.62 23.22
CA ARG A 777 3.37 -3.93 22.21
C ARG A 777 2.13 -3.03 22.36
N LEU A 778 1.65 -2.81 23.58
CA LEU A 778 0.55 -1.89 23.86
C LEU A 778 0.89 -0.45 23.44
N LEU A 779 2.09 0.02 23.78
CA LEU A 779 2.54 1.37 23.45
C LEU A 779 2.71 1.57 21.94
N LEU A 780 3.28 0.60 21.21
CA LEU A 780 3.40 0.64 19.74
C LEU A 780 2.05 0.58 19.02
N ASN A 781 1.01 0.04 19.65
CA ASN A 781 -0.35 0.04 19.10
C ASN A 781 -1.13 1.33 19.39
N SER A 782 -0.59 2.24 20.18
CA SER A 782 -1.28 3.47 20.57
C SER A 782 -1.36 4.47 19.41
N ASN A 783 -2.41 5.30 19.42
CA ASN A 783 -2.50 6.44 18.51
C ASN A 783 -1.33 7.42 18.69
N GLU A 784 -0.82 7.56 19.90
CA GLU A 784 0.30 8.46 20.20
C GLU A 784 1.61 8.01 19.53
N PHE A 785 1.79 6.70 19.31
CA PHE A 785 2.90 6.21 18.49
C PHE A 785 2.69 6.45 16.98
N LEU A 786 1.45 6.29 16.50
CA LEU A 786 1.14 6.33 15.06
C LEU A 786 0.91 7.72 14.50
N PHE A 787 0.57 8.69 15.33
CA PHE A 787 0.30 10.07 14.92
C PHE A 787 1.34 11.00 15.52
N VAL A 788 1.94 11.80 14.65
CA VAL A 788 2.83 12.89 15.05
C VAL A 788 2.09 14.24 14.96
N ASN A 789 2.63 15.21 15.70
CA ASN A 789 2.28 16.63 15.85
C ASN A 789 1.60 17.03 17.17
#